data_AF-A0A226EK45-F1
#
_entry.id   AF-A0A226EK45-F1
#
_cell.length_a   1.000
_cell.length_b   1.000
_cell.length_c   1.000
_cell.angle_alpha   90.00
_cell.angle_beta   90.00
_cell.angle_gamma   90.00
#
_symmetry.space_group_name_H-M   'P 1'
#
loop_
_entity.id
_entity.type
_entity.pdbx_description
1 polymer ?
#
loop_
_entity_poly.entity_id
_entity_poly.type
_entity_poly.pdbx_seq_one_letter_code
_entity_poly.pdbx_strand_id
1 'polypeptide(L)'
;MLIYLLALKMGHFKEFLSCVIIVILTLSHPGHGRANPSNILHRQEAMDNGNFIVDWFINFEQQTAHFLIAVKTRSYIGFGISLYGSMDGSDIVIGGVFDNGTTYFSDRYGTRFTEPIVDDVQNWEFVEAFETETHTVMRVSRPLDTGDWQDKPLRDEDMYFIWAYGSENATDEIIYHGDNQGSLLVNPLSVGSPKPNTQRRTEVLDDNGNYVVQWLIDYSTKNVVFQVDVNTTGWFGFGLSPAGGMTSADIVIGGVHANGTVYFDDRHATGQSLPVRDDHQDWVPLYVSENATHTTFIFTRAFDTCDGQDVPLTNDTLNFIWSYGTTDNIQYHGSTNRGTFQVLPLDPEEPPIETEKYFKYEITHTMTMPSVDTTYWCTIQKSPRFTQKHHIVAFRPKIETPAARAHTHHYAIFRCTPPANQSAEEFFEPYVGQPGGDCKVPNPGIPAPYCQTMFYTWAVGGKELIFPDNIGCPIGEDGSEVDYYMFEVHYNNPQQLIGVRFETGATIFYTDELREHDAGILMVAHQTSLALMVPPKSPEYKSVGHCDPYCTNNYLPESGINIFALLHHAHLSARKMKLRHFRNNQELPWIKNDENYDFEYQQTRPLTDSIVVLPGDHLTTECIYDTTWRDGTTIGGLATRDEMCQSTFWYYPRSQLRECRSEYQMPQLLAKFGIEQIANRSYPYEDVNVIAPAQFAGLRYTEVLDNRVVWTPQLREEVQTDSSFGLHDGVCYIIGGSDNVPLPTGYPTFPEEYQPINECLEK
;
A
#
# COMPACT_ATOMS: atom_id res chain seq x y z
N MET A 1 33.13 -26.97 10.52
CA MET A 1 33.74 -26.72 11.85
C MET A 1 34.79 -25.59 11.85
N LEU A 2 35.99 -25.73 11.25
CA LEU A 2 37.06 -24.71 11.34
C LEU A 2 36.69 -23.33 10.73
N ILE A 3 35.95 -23.34 9.61
CA ILE A 3 35.52 -22.13 8.89
C ILE A 3 34.40 -21.40 9.65
N TYR A 4 33.53 -22.13 10.34
CA TYR A 4 32.45 -21.59 11.16
C TYR A 4 32.98 -20.91 12.44
N LEU A 5 33.99 -21.50 13.07
CA LEU A 5 34.73 -20.90 14.20
C LEU A 5 35.44 -19.59 13.83
N LEU A 6 35.80 -19.41 12.55
CA LEU A 6 36.37 -18.17 12.00
C LEU A 6 35.27 -17.11 11.76
N ALA A 7 34.11 -17.50 11.24
CA ALA A 7 32.97 -16.60 11.02
C ALA A 7 32.37 -16.05 12.33
N LEU A 8 32.23 -16.91 13.37
CA LEU A 8 31.80 -16.52 14.72
C LEU A 8 32.74 -15.48 15.37
N LYS A 9 34.05 -15.52 15.07
CA LYS A 9 35.03 -14.57 15.61
C LYS A 9 35.08 -13.22 14.90
N MET A 10 34.56 -13.13 13.67
CA MET A 10 34.71 -11.95 12.81
C MET A 10 33.46 -11.07 12.73
N GLY A 11 32.30 -11.49 13.28
CA GLY A 11 31.08 -10.66 13.29
C GLY A 11 30.40 -10.47 11.93
N HIS A 12 30.87 -11.13 10.87
CA HIS A 12 30.31 -11.10 9.51
C HIS A 12 29.59 -12.41 9.18
N PHE A 13 28.45 -12.67 9.83
CA PHE A 13 27.75 -13.96 9.74
C PHE A 13 26.99 -14.19 8.42
N LYS A 14 26.38 -13.13 7.85
CA LYS A 14 25.52 -13.21 6.65
C LYS A 14 26.30 -13.54 5.35
N GLU A 15 27.45 -12.91 5.14
CA GLU A 15 28.18 -12.97 3.85
C GLU A 15 29.02 -14.25 3.70
N PHE A 16 29.41 -14.88 4.80
CA PHE A 16 30.31 -16.04 4.79
C PHE A 16 29.59 -17.40 4.64
N LEU A 17 28.33 -17.53 5.08
CA LEU A 17 27.59 -18.81 5.00
C LEU A 17 27.18 -19.16 3.56
N SER A 18 26.77 -18.19 2.75
CA SER A 18 26.40 -18.41 1.34
C SER A 18 27.57 -18.98 0.51
N CYS A 19 28.82 -18.58 0.81
CA CYS A 19 30.02 -19.13 0.17
C CYS A 19 30.35 -20.57 0.62
N VAL A 20 30.04 -20.94 1.86
CA VAL A 20 30.36 -22.27 2.44
C VAL A 20 29.39 -23.34 1.93
N ILE A 21 28.14 -22.98 1.65
CA ILE A 21 27.11 -23.90 1.12
C ILE A 21 27.41 -24.33 -0.33
N ILE A 22 27.91 -23.43 -1.19
CA ILE A 22 28.37 -23.78 -2.55
C ILE A 22 29.50 -24.83 -2.50
N VAL A 23 30.36 -24.77 -1.48
CA VAL A 23 31.46 -25.73 -1.29
C VAL A 23 30.96 -27.06 -0.71
N ILE A 24 29.98 -27.06 0.19
CA ILE A 24 29.40 -28.29 0.78
C ILE A 24 28.56 -29.07 -0.25
N LEU A 25 27.86 -28.38 -1.15
CA LEU A 25 27.07 -28.97 -2.25
C LEU A 25 27.94 -29.70 -3.29
N THR A 26 29.24 -29.41 -3.36
CA THR A 26 30.16 -30.11 -4.29
C THR A 26 30.88 -31.32 -3.69
N LEU A 27 30.83 -31.50 -2.37
CA LEU A 27 31.69 -32.47 -1.66
C LEU A 27 30.95 -33.58 -0.90
N SER A 28 29.62 -33.50 -0.76
CA SER A 28 28.91 -34.35 0.21
C SER A 28 28.36 -35.69 -0.30
N HIS A 29 28.31 -36.02 -1.61
CA HIS A 29 27.87 -37.35 -2.07
C HIS A 29 28.60 -37.86 -3.33
N PRO A 30 29.46 -38.90 -3.24
CA PRO A 30 30.01 -39.59 -4.41
C PRO A 30 29.00 -40.66 -4.86
N GLY A 31 28.00 -40.29 -5.68
CA GLY A 31 27.05 -41.31 -6.15
C GLY A 31 26.02 -40.92 -7.20
N HIS A 32 25.36 -39.77 -7.10
CA HIS A 32 24.30 -39.36 -8.03
C HIS A 32 24.52 -37.92 -8.51
N GLY A 33 24.02 -37.62 -9.71
CA GLY A 33 24.39 -36.45 -10.52
C GLY A 33 24.38 -35.12 -9.77
N ARG A 34 25.24 -34.20 -10.21
CA ARG A 34 25.26 -32.80 -9.73
C ARG A 34 23.86 -32.19 -9.85
N ALA A 35 23.27 -31.81 -8.73
CA ALA A 35 22.04 -31.01 -8.71
C ALA A 35 22.28 -29.67 -9.42
N ASN A 36 21.29 -29.23 -10.21
CA ASN A 36 21.36 -27.96 -10.93
C ASN A 36 21.11 -26.80 -9.94
N PRO A 37 21.96 -25.77 -9.84
CA PRO A 37 21.81 -24.69 -8.86
C PRO A 37 20.52 -23.86 -8.99
N SER A 38 19.73 -24.06 -10.05
CA SER A 38 18.37 -23.47 -10.21
C SER A 38 17.28 -24.16 -9.37
N ASN A 39 17.55 -25.31 -8.74
CA ASN A 39 16.56 -26.14 -8.04
C ASN A 39 16.73 -26.14 -6.51
N ILE A 40 17.50 -25.20 -5.97
CA ILE A 40 17.75 -25.04 -4.53
C ILE A 40 17.30 -23.64 -4.11
N LEU A 41 16.37 -23.57 -3.16
CA LEU A 41 16.03 -22.33 -2.46
C LEU A 41 16.86 -22.24 -1.18
N HIS A 42 17.45 -21.09 -0.88
CA HIS A 42 18.22 -20.85 0.34
C HIS A 42 17.72 -19.60 1.05
N ARG A 43 17.59 -19.69 2.38
CA ARG A 43 17.05 -18.63 3.25
C ARG A 43 17.75 -18.66 4.60
N GLN A 44 17.77 -17.51 5.28
CA GLN A 44 18.33 -17.39 6.62
C GLN A 44 17.57 -16.31 7.39
N GLU A 45 17.24 -16.60 8.64
CA GLU A 45 16.60 -15.66 9.56
C GLU A 45 17.36 -15.60 10.89
N ALA A 46 17.42 -14.39 11.44
CA ALA A 46 17.98 -14.11 12.76
C ALA A 46 16.84 -13.69 13.70
N MET A 47 16.57 -14.53 14.69
CA MET A 47 15.52 -14.39 15.70
C MET A 47 16.13 -14.04 17.06
N ASP A 48 15.28 -13.55 17.97
CA ASP A 48 15.66 -13.09 19.31
C ASP A 48 16.92 -12.20 19.32
N ASN A 49 16.86 -11.05 18.63
CA ASN A 49 17.98 -10.11 18.52
C ASN A 49 19.30 -10.75 18.03
N GLY A 50 19.22 -11.83 17.26
CA GLY A 50 20.37 -12.57 16.72
C GLY A 50 20.89 -13.67 17.63
N ASN A 51 20.25 -13.97 18.76
CA ASN A 51 20.63 -15.09 19.62
C ASN A 51 20.19 -16.44 19.06
N PHE A 52 19.20 -16.48 18.16
CA PHE A 52 18.69 -17.70 17.55
C PHE A 52 18.68 -17.55 16.03
N ILE A 53 19.56 -18.25 15.32
CA ILE A 53 19.71 -18.14 13.87
C ILE A 53 19.28 -19.45 13.24
N VAL A 54 18.42 -19.38 12.22
CA VAL A 54 18.03 -20.52 11.40
C VAL A 54 18.38 -20.23 9.96
N ASP A 55 19.22 -21.09 9.41
CA ASP A 55 19.59 -21.12 8.00
C ASP A 55 19.00 -22.39 7.40
N TRP A 56 18.23 -22.28 6.33
CA TRP A 56 17.63 -23.43 5.68
C TRP A 56 17.72 -23.38 4.16
N PHE A 57 17.73 -24.56 3.57
CA PHE A 57 17.58 -24.70 2.14
C PHE A 57 16.64 -25.84 1.78
N ILE A 58 15.97 -25.68 0.64
CA ILE A 58 15.02 -26.62 0.08
C ILE A 58 15.62 -27.25 -1.16
N ASN A 59 15.66 -28.57 -1.19
CA ASN A 59 16.00 -29.33 -2.39
C ASN A 59 14.72 -29.81 -3.06
N PHE A 60 14.26 -29.11 -4.10
CA PHE A 60 13.02 -29.45 -4.79
C PHE A 60 13.12 -30.77 -5.58
N GLU A 61 14.31 -31.23 -5.95
CA GLU A 61 14.48 -32.54 -6.59
C GLU A 61 14.31 -33.69 -5.59
N GLN A 62 14.77 -33.49 -4.35
CA GLN A 62 14.69 -34.50 -3.28
C GLN A 62 13.43 -34.36 -2.41
N GLN A 63 12.69 -33.25 -2.54
CA GLN A 63 11.56 -32.90 -1.69
C GLN A 63 11.95 -32.90 -0.20
N THR A 64 13.12 -32.32 0.12
CA THR A 64 13.65 -32.24 1.48
C THR A 64 14.02 -30.81 1.87
N ALA A 65 13.80 -30.49 3.13
CA ALA A 65 14.29 -29.28 3.79
C ALA A 65 15.47 -29.63 4.71
N HIS A 66 16.48 -28.78 4.70
CA HIS A 66 17.66 -28.91 5.56
C HIS A 66 17.83 -27.64 6.38
N PHE A 67 18.04 -27.80 7.68
CA PHE A 67 18.13 -26.70 8.63
C PHE A 67 19.49 -26.74 9.35
N LEU A 68 20.05 -25.55 9.55
CA LEU A 68 21.17 -25.28 10.44
C LEU A 68 20.68 -24.25 11.45
N ILE A 69 20.63 -24.67 12.71
CA ILE A 69 20.11 -23.89 13.82
C ILE A 69 21.29 -23.56 14.72
N ALA A 70 21.55 -22.27 14.95
CA ALA A 70 22.64 -21.79 15.77
C ALA A 70 22.11 -20.88 16.86
N VAL A 71 22.38 -21.24 18.12
CA VAL A 71 21.78 -20.56 19.27
C VAL A 71 22.86 -20.16 20.25
N LYS A 72 22.81 -18.94 20.75
CA LYS A 72 23.71 -18.42 21.78
C LYS A 72 23.36 -18.96 23.16
N THR A 73 23.64 -20.25 23.35
CA THR A 73 23.45 -20.98 24.60
C THR A 73 24.42 -22.17 24.68
N ARG A 74 24.56 -22.74 25.87
CA ARG A 74 25.27 -24.00 26.16
C ARG A 74 24.32 -25.05 26.77
N SER A 75 23.09 -25.05 26.29
CA SER A 75 21.99 -25.89 26.76
C SER A 75 21.17 -26.33 25.54
N TYR A 76 19.96 -26.87 25.76
CA TYR A 76 19.14 -27.42 24.68
C TYR A 76 18.66 -26.36 23.68
N ILE A 77 18.46 -26.81 22.43
CA ILE A 77 17.80 -26.11 21.34
C ILE A 77 16.45 -26.78 21.09
N GLY A 78 15.37 -26.01 21.09
CA GLY A 78 14.07 -26.38 20.56
C GLY A 78 13.74 -25.54 19.34
N PHE A 79 13.37 -26.19 18.24
CA PHE A 79 12.93 -25.57 17.00
C PHE A 79 11.70 -26.30 16.50
N GLY A 80 10.71 -25.60 15.96
CA GLY A 80 9.53 -26.26 15.43
C GLY A 80 8.81 -25.48 14.34
N ILE A 81 7.90 -26.18 13.67
CA ILE A 81 7.02 -25.67 12.62
C ILE A 81 5.60 -25.67 13.19
N SER A 82 4.93 -24.52 13.12
CA SER A 82 3.59 -24.31 13.67
C SER A 82 2.73 -23.52 12.69
N LEU A 83 1.43 -23.77 12.68
CA LEU A 83 0.49 -22.97 11.89
C LEU A 83 0.02 -21.71 12.63
N TYR A 84 0.21 -21.65 13.95
CA TYR A 84 -0.39 -20.62 14.81
C TYR A 84 0.62 -19.90 15.71
N GLY A 85 1.92 -20.08 15.47
CA GLY A 85 2.98 -19.42 16.25
C GLY A 85 3.10 -19.90 17.69
N SER A 86 2.42 -20.99 18.04
CA SER A 86 2.44 -21.56 19.39
C SER A 86 2.90 -23.02 19.37
N MET A 87 3.22 -23.54 20.56
CA MET A 87 3.56 -24.95 20.78
C MET A 87 2.37 -25.91 20.62
N ASP A 88 1.13 -25.41 20.58
CA ASP A 88 -0.04 -26.28 20.41
C ASP A 88 -0.15 -26.72 18.95
N GLY A 89 -0.10 -28.03 18.72
CA GLY A 89 -0.15 -28.65 17.40
C GLY A 89 1.12 -28.49 16.57
N SER A 90 2.26 -28.13 17.14
CA SER A 90 3.51 -27.90 16.39
C SER A 90 4.37 -29.14 16.24
N ASP A 91 5.06 -29.23 15.11
CA ASP A 91 6.08 -30.21 14.76
C ASP A 91 7.44 -29.71 15.30
N ILE A 92 8.05 -30.40 16.27
CA ILE A 92 9.17 -29.88 17.06
C ILE A 92 10.35 -30.84 17.02
N VAL A 93 11.53 -30.28 16.77
CA VAL A 93 12.81 -30.91 17.04
C VAL A 93 13.48 -30.30 18.28
N ILE A 94 13.95 -31.16 19.19
CA ILE A 94 14.75 -30.74 20.36
C ILE A 94 16.09 -31.49 20.37
N GLY A 95 17.19 -30.79 20.58
CA GLY A 95 18.51 -31.41 20.69
C GLY A 95 19.60 -30.49 21.21
N GLY A 96 20.81 -31.03 21.38
CA GLY A 96 21.94 -30.31 21.93
C GLY A 96 23.17 -31.19 22.15
N VAL A 97 24.10 -30.73 22.98
CA VAL A 97 25.34 -31.44 23.32
C VAL A 97 25.46 -31.50 24.84
N PHE A 98 25.50 -32.70 25.40
CA PHE A 98 25.73 -32.90 26.83
C PHE A 98 27.11 -32.39 27.26
N ASP A 99 27.26 -32.01 28.54
CA ASP A 99 28.54 -31.66 29.20
C ASP A 99 29.71 -32.65 28.93
N ASN A 100 29.40 -33.94 28.71
CA ASN A 100 30.38 -34.98 28.41
C ASN A 100 30.79 -35.04 26.91
N GLY A 101 30.27 -34.13 26.09
CA GLY A 101 30.51 -34.02 24.65
C GLY A 101 29.65 -34.92 23.76
N THR A 102 28.67 -35.65 24.33
CA THR A 102 27.76 -36.50 23.53
C THR A 102 26.55 -35.72 23.05
N THR A 103 26.11 -35.94 21.81
CA THR A 103 24.96 -35.24 21.23
C THR A 103 23.65 -35.97 21.52
N TYR A 104 22.56 -35.23 21.62
CA TYR A 104 21.21 -35.79 21.70
C TYR A 104 20.24 -35.02 20.82
N PHE A 105 19.18 -35.70 20.41
CA PHE A 105 18.16 -35.18 19.51
C PHE A 105 16.88 -36.00 19.68
N SER A 106 15.73 -35.35 19.53
CA SER A 106 14.40 -35.93 19.64
C SER A 106 13.45 -35.18 18.72
N ASP A 107 12.67 -35.94 17.98
CA ASP A 107 11.48 -35.48 17.27
C ASP A 107 10.27 -35.57 18.21
N ARG A 108 9.46 -34.53 18.21
CA ARG A 108 8.45 -34.28 19.23
C ARG A 108 7.25 -33.54 18.66
N TYR A 109 6.10 -33.82 19.25
CA TYR A 109 4.86 -33.17 18.94
C TYR A 109 4.39 -32.29 20.10
N GLY A 110 4.08 -31.03 19.77
CA GLY A 110 3.49 -30.07 20.68
C GLY A 110 1.98 -30.29 20.79
N THR A 111 1.48 -30.57 21.99
CA THR A 111 0.04 -30.80 22.21
C THR A 111 -0.65 -29.68 22.97
N ARG A 112 0.12 -28.84 23.69
CA ARG A 112 -0.25 -27.67 24.53
C ARG A 112 1.04 -26.91 24.92
N PHE A 113 0.92 -25.90 25.79
CA PHE A 113 2.01 -25.22 26.50
C PHE A 113 2.65 -26.07 27.63
N THR A 114 2.95 -27.33 27.33
CA THR A 114 3.63 -28.27 28.24
C THR A 114 4.86 -28.86 27.54
N GLU A 115 5.68 -29.64 28.25
CA GLU A 115 6.80 -30.34 27.62
C GLU A 115 6.30 -31.14 26.39
N PRO A 116 6.88 -30.94 25.19
CA PRO A 116 6.48 -31.67 23.99
C PRO A 116 6.65 -33.17 24.18
N ILE A 117 5.70 -33.96 23.68
CA ILE A 117 5.76 -35.42 23.75
C ILE A 117 6.61 -35.96 22.61
N VAL A 118 7.24 -37.11 22.78
CA VAL A 118 8.00 -37.77 21.69
C VAL A 118 7.02 -38.15 20.59
N ASP A 119 7.39 -37.86 19.34
CA ASP A 119 6.58 -38.21 18.19
C ASP A 119 6.50 -39.74 18.00
N ASP A 120 5.35 -40.22 17.51
CA ASP A 120 5.12 -41.63 17.22
C ASP A 120 5.93 -42.09 16.00
N VAL A 121 6.28 -41.16 15.10
CA VAL A 121 7.13 -41.41 13.92
C VAL A 121 8.29 -40.42 13.91
N GLN A 122 9.49 -40.93 13.64
CA GLN A 122 10.70 -40.10 13.53
C GLN A 122 10.84 -39.60 12.09
N ASN A 123 10.47 -38.35 11.85
CA ASN A 123 10.50 -37.73 10.53
C ASN A 123 11.61 -36.69 10.37
N TRP A 124 12.17 -36.22 11.47
CA TRP A 124 13.41 -35.46 11.45
C TRP A 124 14.65 -36.36 11.39
N GLU A 125 15.62 -35.99 10.58
CA GLU A 125 16.91 -36.66 10.47
C GLU A 125 17.98 -35.81 11.15
N PHE A 126 18.62 -36.38 12.17
CA PHE A 126 19.78 -35.77 12.82
C PHE A 126 21.03 -35.89 11.93
N VAL A 127 21.68 -34.75 11.66
CA VAL A 127 22.94 -34.72 10.89
C VAL A 127 24.13 -34.57 11.82
N GLU A 128 24.20 -33.48 12.58
CA GLU A 128 25.25 -33.24 13.58
C GLU A 128 24.83 -32.16 14.58
N ALA A 129 25.42 -32.16 15.76
CA ALA A 129 25.39 -31.04 16.69
C ALA A 129 26.77 -30.83 17.32
N PHE A 130 27.10 -29.57 17.61
CA PHE A 130 28.33 -29.23 18.32
C PHE A 130 28.14 -27.97 19.15
N GLU A 131 28.94 -27.85 20.20
CA GLU A 131 28.92 -26.71 21.12
C GLU A 131 30.27 -25.98 21.05
N THR A 132 30.22 -24.66 21.17
CA THR A 132 31.36 -23.74 21.28
C THR A 132 31.33 -23.04 22.62
N GLU A 133 32.29 -22.15 22.91
CA GLU A 133 32.30 -21.40 24.18
C GLU A 133 31.03 -20.57 24.42
N THR A 134 30.26 -20.24 23.37
CA THR A 134 29.10 -19.33 23.47
C THR A 134 27.85 -19.80 22.72
N HIS A 135 27.94 -20.84 21.88
CA HIS A 135 26.83 -21.27 21.04
C HIS A 135 26.73 -22.78 20.94
N THR A 136 25.50 -23.26 20.84
CA THR A 136 25.13 -24.61 20.44
C THR A 136 24.61 -24.55 19.01
N VAL A 137 25.02 -25.51 18.17
CA VAL A 137 24.62 -25.58 16.77
C VAL A 137 24.11 -26.97 16.46
N MET A 138 22.97 -27.05 15.79
CA MET A 138 22.32 -28.29 15.40
C MET A 138 21.98 -28.26 13.91
N ARG A 139 22.28 -29.35 13.19
CA ARG A 139 21.92 -29.56 11.79
C ARG A 139 20.98 -30.75 11.67
N VAL A 140 19.84 -30.52 11.03
CA VAL A 140 18.76 -31.49 10.89
C VAL A 140 18.14 -31.37 9.50
N SER A 141 17.41 -32.40 9.07
CA SER A 141 16.63 -32.36 7.82
C SER A 141 15.33 -33.11 7.94
N ARG A 142 14.37 -32.82 7.07
CA ARG A 142 13.12 -33.59 6.96
C ARG A 142 12.53 -33.50 5.55
N PRO A 143 11.69 -34.46 5.13
CA PRO A 143 10.86 -34.31 3.94
C PRO A 143 9.97 -33.06 4.01
N LEU A 144 9.63 -32.46 2.86
CA LEU A 144 8.69 -31.34 2.80
C LEU A 144 7.28 -31.74 3.24
N ASP A 145 6.87 -32.96 2.91
CA ASP A 145 5.64 -33.58 3.39
C ASP A 145 6.00 -34.97 3.90
N THR A 146 5.75 -35.22 5.18
CA THR A 146 6.11 -36.45 5.87
C THR A 146 4.97 -37.46 5.86
N GLY A 147 3.74 -37.02 5.55
CA GLY A 147 2.53 -37.82 5.63
C GLY A 147 2.11 -38.18 7.06
N ASP A 148 2.76 -37.64 8.08
CA ASP A 148 2.35 -37.75 9.48
C ASP A 148 1.36 -36.64 9.84
N TRP A 149 0.34 -36.97 10.64
CA TRP A 149 -0.64 -36.00 11.13
C TRP A 149 -0.11 -35.10 12.25
N GLN A 150 0.93 -35.55 12.97
CA GLN A 150 1.61 -34.79 14.02
C GLN A 150 2.55 -33.73 13.43
N ASP A 151 3.03 -33.97 12.21
CA ASP A 151 3.90 -33.07 11.48
C ASP A 151 3.15 -31.98 10.71
N LYS A 152 3.87 -30.92 10.37
CA LYS A 152 3.38 -29.90 9.43
C LYS A 152 4.10 -29.97 8.10
N PRO A 153 3.38 -30.09 6.96
CA PRO A 153 4.03 -30.05 5.66
C PRO A 153 4.55 -28.64 5.39
N LEU A 154 5.77 -28.53 4.87
CA LEU A 154 6.36 -27.29 4.37
C LEU A 154 5.81 -27.01 2.97
N ARG A 155 4.99 -25.97 2.83
CA ARG A 155 4.37 -25.56 1.56
C ARG A 155 4.77 -24.12 1.22
N ASP A 156 4.39 -23.70 0.02
CA ASP A 156 4.51 -22.31 -0.43
C ASP A 156 3.34 -21.50 0.13
N GLU A 157 3.28 -21.47 1.46
CA GLU A 157 2.30 -20.76 2.26
C GLU A 157 2.97 -20.32 3.56
N ASP A 158 2.38 -19.35 4.23
CA ASP A 158 2.92 -18.83 5.47
C ASP A 158 2.75 -19.83 6.64
N MET A 159 3.82 -19.99 7.41
CA MET A 159 3.84 -20.81 8.63
C MET A 159 4.86 -20.29 9.63
N TYR A 160 4.70 -20.63 10.91
CA TYR A 160 5.58 -20.17 11.96
C TYR A 160 6.73 -21.13 12.20
N PHE A 161 7.94 -20.58 12.23
CA PHE A 161 9.05 -21.17 12.95
C PHE A 161 8.97 -20.75 14.40
N ILE A 162 8.82 -21.71 15.30
CA ILE A 162 8.85 -21.49 16.74
C ILE A 162 10.20 -21.93 17.31
N TRP A 163 10.65 -21.26 18.37
CA TRP A 163 11.90 -21.62 19.03
C TRP A 163 11.79 -21.53 20.54
N ALA A 164 12.65 -22.31 21.19
CA ALA A 164 12.92 -22.23 22.62
C ALA A 164 14.37 -22.68 22.89
N TYR A 165 14.99 -22.18 23.93
CA TYR A 165 16.31 -22.68 24.33
C TYR A 165 16.59 -22.49 25.82
N GLY A 166 17.41 -23.39 26.37
CA GLY A 166 17.83 -23.31 27.77
C GLY A 166 18.72 -22.09 28.05
N SER A 167 18.67 -21.56 29.27
CA SER A 167 19.56 -20.46 29.68
C SER A 167 21.04 -20.88 29.71
N GLU A 168 21.98 -19.94 29.55
CA GLU A 168 23.44 -20.21 29.49
C GLU A 168 24.01 -20.98 30.72
N ASN A 169 23.28 -21.01 31.85
CA ASN A 169 23.67 -21.71 33.08
C ASN A 169 22.79 -22.94 33.40
N ALA A 170 21.90 -23.33 32.50
CA ALA A 170 21.01 -24.48 32.67
C ALA A 170 21.72 -25.80 32.31
N THR A 171 21.28 -26.88 32.93
CA THR A 171 21.60 -28.26 32.51
C THR A 171 21.06 -28.53 31.10
N ASP A 172 21.58 -29.54 30.40
CA ASP A 172 21.03 -30.07 29.14
C ASP A 172 19.69 -30.81 29.29
N GLU A 173 19.07 -30.72 30.47
CA GLU A 173 17.71 -31.20 30.68
C GLU A 173 16.71 -30.22 30.03
N ILE A 174 15.67 -30.77 29.40
CA ILE A 174 14.59 -29.99 28.81
C ILE A 174 13.77 -29.39 29.95
N ILE A 175 14.12 -28.18 30.36
CA ILE A 175 13.45 -27.41 31.40
C ILE A 175 12.72 -26.20 30.82
N TYR A 176 11.82 -25.61 31.59
CA TYR A 176 11.10 -24.40 31.17
C TYR A 176 12.07 -23.27 30.77
N HIS A 177 11.93 -22.77 29.54
CA HIS A 177 12.82 -21.79 28.90
C HIS A 177 12.63 -20.35 29.37
N GLY A 178 11.53 -20.03 30.08
CA GLY A 178 11.19 -18.64 30.41
C GLY A 178 11.03 -17.79 29.14
N ASP A 179 11.66 -16.63 29.11
CA ASP A 179 11.59 -15.67 28.00
C ASP A 179 12.45 -16.07 26.78
N ASN A 180 13.25 -17.13 26.88
CA ASN A 180 14.08 -17.64 25.77
C ASN A 180 13.26 -18.44 24.75
N GLN A 181 12.21 -17.83 24.22
CA GLN A 181 11.27 -18.46 23.29
C GLN A 181 10.64 -17.43 22.36
N GLY A 182 10.06 -17.89 21.27
CA GLY A 182 9.26 -17.03 20.39
C GLY A 182 8.83 -17.75 19.12
N SER A 183 8.26 -16.97 18.22
CA SER A 183 7.78 -17.42 16.92
C SER A 183 8.05 -16.39 15.83
N LEU A 184 8.31 -16.85 14.62
CA LEU A 184 8.52 -16.03 13.43
C LEU A 184 7.73 -16.65 12.31
N LEU A 185 6.77 -15.91 11.73
CA LEU A 185 6.12 -16.37 10.51
C LEU A 185 7.10 -16.26 9.34
N VAL A 186 7.17 -17.31 8.55
CA VAL A 186 7.98 -17.44 7.35
C VAL A 186 7.16 -18.16 6.27
N ASN A 187 7.32 -17.76 5.01
CA ASN A 187 7.03 -18.67 3.91
C ASN A 187 8.35 -19.41 3.57
N PRO A 188 8.45 -20.71 3.86
CA PRO A 188 9.67 -21.48 3.69
C PRO A 188 10.06 -21.71 2.23
N LEU A 189 9.11 -21.54 1.28
CA LEU A 189 9.30 -21.76 -0.16
C LEU A 189 9.29 -20.48 -1.03
N SER A 190 9.02 -19.29 -0.46
CA SER A 190 8.93 -18.02 -1.22
C SER A 190 10.29 -17.49 -1.74
N VAL A 191 10.27 -16.93 -2.95
CA VAL A 191 11.42 -16.32 -3.66
C VAL A 191 11.34 -14.78 -3.55
N GLY A 192 11.81 -14.26 -2.42
CA GLY A 192 11.91 -12.83 -2.14
C GLY A 192 12.28 -12.62 -0.67
N SER A 193 12.84 -11.45 -0.32
CA SER A 193 12.94 -11.05 1.08
C SER A 193 11.51 -10.92 1.62
N PRO A 194 11.04 -11.75 2.57
CA PRO A 194 9.70 -11.60 3.11
C PRO A 194 9.61 -10.23 3.81
N LYS A 195 8.56 -9.47 3.51
CA LYS A 195 8.16 -8.39 4.41
C LYS A 195 7.80 -9.02 5.76
N PRO A 196 8.06 -8.34 6.90
CA PRO A 196 7.69 -8.88 8.19
C PRO A 196 6.18 -9.11 8.21
N ASN A 197 5.81 -10.35 8.48
CA ASN A 197 4.43 -10.81 8.58
C ASN A 197 3.61 -10.16 9.68
N THR A 198 4.32 -9.51 10.59
CA THR A 198 3.76 -8.58 11.55
C THR A 198 4.26 -7.17 11.29
N GLN A 199 3.35 -6.21 11.18
CA GLN A 199 3.71 -4.80 11.03
C GLN A 199 3.11 -3.98 12.15
N ARG A 200 3.91 -3.10 12.74
CA ARG A 200 3.45 -2.18 13.77
C ARG A 200 3.15 -0.85 13.12
N ARG A 201 2.15 -0.15 13.63
CA ARG A 201 1.86 1.23 13.26
C ARG A 201 1.52 2.04 14.49
N THR A 202 1.70 3.35 14.42
CA THR A 202 1.36 4.27 15.50
C THR A 202 0.84 5.56 14.89
N GLU A 203 -0.30 6.02 15.39
CA GLU A 203 -0.87 7.32 15.03
C GLU A 203 -1.36 8.04 16.28
N VAL A 204 -1.24 9.36 16.26
CA VAL A 204 -1.84 10.25 17.26
C VAL A 204 -3.15 10.75 16.66
N LEU A 205 -4.28 10.37 17.24
CA LEU A 205 -5.60 10.61 16.64
C LEU A 205 -6.19 11.98 16.99
N ASP A 206 -5.69 12.64 18.03
CA ASP A 206 -6.10 13.99 18.42
C ASP A 206 -4.95 15.00 18.30
N ASP A 207 -5.26 16.25 17.96
CA ASP A 207 -4.24 17.29 17.76
C ASP A 207 -3.40 17.61 19.01
N ASN A 208 -3.88 17.21 20.19
CA ASN A 208 -3.24 17.51 21.48
C ASN A 208 -2.42 16.33 22.02
N GLY A 209 -2.44 15.15 21.37
CA GLY A 209 -1.72 13.96 21.84
C GLY A 209 -2.33 13.25 23.05
N ASN A 210 -3.62 13.46 23.33
CA ASN A 210 -4.36 12.75 24.37
C ASN A 210 -4.89 11.37 23.94
N TYR A 211 -4.85 11.03 22.65
CA TYR A 211 -5.36 9.77 22.14
C TYR A 211 -4.37 9.18 21.13
N VAL A 212 -3.63 8.16 21.54
CA VAL A 212 -2.63 7.49 20.71
C VAL A 212 -3.08 6.06 20.46
N VAL A 213 -3.01 5.63 19.20
CA VAL A 213 -3.30 4.25 18.83
C VAL A 213 -2.08 3.65 18.17
N GLN A 214 -1.65 2.52 18.70
CA GLN A 214 -0.69 1.64 18.06
C GLN A 214 -1.43 0.39 17.64
N TRP A 215 -1.10 -0.18 16.48
CA TRP A 215 -1.66 -1.46 16.10
C TRP A 215 -0.63 -2.34 15.43
N LEU A 216 -0.66 -3.62 15.79
CA LEU A 216 0.17 -4.67 15.26
C LEU A 216 -0.70 -5.53 14.36
N ILE A 217 -0.42 -5.50 13.07
CA ILE A 217 -1.11 -6.26 12.03
C ILE A 217 -0.38 -7.58 11.88
N ASP A 218 -1.08 -8.71 12.00
CA ASP A 218 -0.57 -10.05 11.71
C ASP A 218 -1.29 -10.58 10.47
N TYR A 219 -0.61 -10.56 9.32
CA TYR A 219 -1.20 -10.97 8.04
C TYR A 219 -1.39 -12.50 7.93
N SER A 220 -0.64 -13.30 8.70
CA SER A 220 -0.80 -14.76 8.79
C SER A 220 -2.15 -15.16 9.36
N THR A 221 -2.39 -14.65 10.57
CA THR A 221 -3.56 -15.03 11.36
C THR A 221 -4.74 -14.12 11.04
N LYS A 222 -4.49 -13.08 10.23
CA LYS A 222 -5.46 -12.04 9.87
C LYS A 222 -6.08 -11.44 11.11
N ASN A 223 -5.22 -11.09 12.07
CA ASN A 223 -5.59 -10.43 13.31
C ASN A 223 -4.84 -9.12 13.46
N VAL A 224 -5.46 -8.19 14.16
CA VAL A 224 -4.82 -6.95 14.60
C VAL A 224 -4.85 -6.91 16.12
N VAL A 225 -3.74 -6.50 16.72
CA VAL A 225 -3.68 -6.13 18.15
C VAL A 225 -3.56 -4.62 18.23
N PHE A 226 -4.57 -3.97 18.78
CA PHE A 226 -4.58 -2.55 19.06
C PHE A 226 -4.09 -2.29 20.48
N GLN A 227 -3.28 -1.25 20.65
CA GLN A 227 -2.99 -0.59 21.90
C GLN A 227 -3.51 0.84 21.81
N VAL A 228 -4.42 1.20 22.71
CA VAL A 228 -5.04 2.52 22.79
C VAL A 228 -4.62 3.17 24.10
N ASP A 229 -3.90 4.28 24.01
CA ASP A 229 -3.44 5.09 25.14
C ASP A 229 -4.20 6.41 25.16
N VAL A 230 -4.99 6.62 26.22
CA VAL A 230 -5.87 7.79 26.35
C VAL A 230 -5.59 8.56 27.63
N ASN A 231 -5.46 9.88 27.53
CA ASN A 231 -5.31 10.79 28.68
C ASN A 231 -6.66 11.00 29.39
N THR A 232 -7.16 9.93 30.01
CA THR A 232 -8.35 9.93 30.85
C THR A 232 -8.27 8.85 31.94
N THR A 233 -9.04 9.03 33.00
CA THR A 233 -9.37 8.02 34.03
C THR A 233 -10.88 7.70 34.02
N GLY A 234 -11.52 7.88 32.87
CA GLY A 234 -12.92 7.55 32.63
C GLY A 234 -13.03 6.57 31.47
N TRP A 235 -14.22 6.49 30.88
CA TRP A 235 -14.41 5.60 29.73
C TRP A 235 -13.67 6.11 28.48
N PHE A 236 -13.17 5.19 27.65
CA PHE A 236 -12.71 5.45 26.29
C PHE A 236 -13.62 4.73 25.29
N GLY A 237 -13.71 5.26 24.08
CA GLY A 237 -14.33 4.61 22.93
C GLY A 237 -13.38 4.65 21.74
N PHE A 238 -13.23 3.52 21.05
CA PHE A 238 -12.47 3.36 19.82
C PHE A 238 -13.34 2.59 18.81
N GLY A 239 -13.26 2.89 17.53
CA GLY A 239 -14.03 2.16 16.55
C GLY A 239 -13.59 2.34 15.11
N LEU A 240 -14.12 1.48 14.25
CA LEU A 240 -13.93 1.43 12.81
C LEU A 240 -15.18 2.00 12.13
N SER A 241 -14.99 2.94 11.20
CA SER A 241 -16.09 3.57 10.48
C SER A 241 -15.76 3.75 9.00
N PRO A 242 -16.61 3.27 8.07
CA PRO A 242 -16.42 3.53 6.65
C PRO A 242 -16.45 5.02 6.31
N ALA A 243 -17.34 5.80 6.96
CA ALA A 243 -17.58 7.21 6.63
C ALA A 243 -17.06 8.22 7.69
N GLY A 244 -16.35 7.75 8.72
CA GLY A 244 -15.82 8.58 9.82
C GLY A 244 -16.88 9.08 10.82
N GLY A 245 -18.15 8.73 10.62
CA GLY A 245 -19.25 9.00 11.55
C GLY A 245 -19.55 7.82 12.46
N MET A 246 -20.45 8.02 13.43
CA MET A 246 -20.94 6.92 14.30
C MET A 246 -21.84 5.95 13.55
N THR A 247 -22.66 6.41 12.59
CA THR A 247 -23.56 5.51 11.87
C THR A 247 -22.78 4.45 11.11
N SER A 248 -23.16 3.19 11.30
CA SER A 248 -22.50 2.00 10.72
C SER A 248 -21.07 1.78 11.21
N ALA A 249 -20.73 2.29 12.40
CA ALA A 249 -19.44 2.06 13.01
C ALA A 249 -19.47 0.85 13.96
N ASP A 250 -18.38 0.11 13.96
CA ASP A 250 -18.02 -0.98 14.87
C ASP A 250 -17.13 -0.38 15.97
N ILE A 251 -17.53 -0.50 17.24
CA ILE A 251 -17.06 0.32 18.36
C ILE A 251 -16.84 -0.52 19.61
N VAL A 252 -15.66 -0.38 20.20
CA VAL A 252 -15.40 -0.84 21.55
C VAL A 252 -15.43 0.31 22.57
N ILE A 253 -16.10 0.09 23.70
CA ILE A 253 -16.14 1.04 24.83
C ILE A 253 -15.66 0.35 26.10
N GLY A 254 -14.71 0.94 26.81
CA GLY A 254 -14.20 0.38 28.05
C GLY A 254 -13.63 1.42 29.02
N GLY A 255 -13.21 0.94 30.20
CA GLY A 255 -12.58 1.74 31.24
C GLY A 255 -12.34 0.94 32.52
N VAL A 256 -11.90 1.62 33.58
CA VAL A 256 -11.61 1.01 34.88
C VAL A 256 -12.46 1.67 35.95
N HIS A 257 -13.40 0.92 36.53
CA HIS A 257 -14.21 1.44 37.63
C HIS A 257 -13.34 1.81 38.85
N ALA A 258 -13.82 2.73 39.69
CA ALA A 258 -13.14 3.17 40.91
C ALA A 258 -12.76 2.05 41.91
N ASN A 259 -13.36 0.86 41.82
CA ASN A 259 -13.01 -0.32 42.62
C ASN A 259 -11.90 -1.19 41.96
N GLY A 260 -11.36 -0.77 40.82
CA GLY A 260 -10.35 -1.46 40.02
C GLY A 260 -10.88 -2.50 39.04
N THR A 261 -12.20 -2.69 38.91
CA THR A 261 -12.75 -3.65 37.95
C THR A 261 -12.85 -3.04 36.55
N VAL A 262 -12.35 -3.77 35.56
CA VAL A 262 -12.40 -3.40 34.13
C VAL A 262 -13.78 -3.69 33.55
N TYR A 263 -14.28 -2.80 32.69
CA TYR A 263 -15.40 -3.06 31.77
C TYR A 263 -14.95 -2.81 30.33
N PHE A 264 -15.47 -3.62 29.41
CA PHE A 264 -15.12 -3.62 27.99
C PHE A 264 -16.28 -4.23 27.22
N ASP A 265 -16.99 -3.39 26.45
CA ASP A 265 -18.19 -3.76 25.71
C ASP A 265 -17.94 -3.56 24.21
N ASP A 266 -18.18 -4.63 23.44
CA ASP A 266 -18.37 -4.58 21.99
C ASP A 266 -19.72 -3.98 21.64
N ARG A 267 -19.74 -3.09 20.66
CA ARG A 267 -20.90 -2.27 20.29
C ARG A 267 -20.85 -1.90 18.82
N HIS A 268 -22.04 -1.74 18.25
CA HIS A 268 -22.19 -1.15 16.94
C HIS A 268 -23.14 0.05 16.99
N ALA A 269 -22.92 1.04 16.13
CA ALA A 269 -23.67 2.28 16.13
C ALA A 269 -24.59 2.41 14.91
N THR A 270 -25.90 2.49 15.16
CA THR A 270 -26.92 2.69 14.11
C THR A 270 -27.23 4.17 13.84
N GLY A 271 -26.54 5.09 14.52
CA GLY A 271 -26.80 6.52 14.46
C GLY A 271 -25.95 7.32 15.45
N GLN A 272 -26.24 8.62 15.56
CA GLN A 272 -25.56 9.55 16.48
C GLN A 272 -26.16 9.47 17.89
N SER A 273 -26.13 8.26 18.47
CA SER A 273 -26.63 7.96 19.82
C SER A 273 -25.70 6.98 20.53
N LEU A 274 -25.98 6.65 21.80
CA LEU A 274 -25.23 5.61 22.51
C LEU A 274 -25.21 4.31 21.66
N PRO A 275 -24.03 3.78 21.29
CA PRO A 275 -23.94 2.55 20.50
C PRO A 275 -24.63 1.37 21.19
N VAL A 276 -25.32 0.56 20.41
CA VAL A 276 -26.02 -0.63 20.91
C VAL A 276 -24.98 -1.71 21.17
N ARG A 277 -25.18 -2.54 22.20
CA ARG A 277 -24.30 -3.69 22.42
C ARG A 277 -24.38 -4.62 21.22
N ASP A 278 -23.21 -5.10 20.82
CA ASP A 278 -23.12 -6.10 19.79
C ASP A 278 -23.67 -7.45 20.28
N ASP A 279 -24.20 -8.25 19.35
CA ASP A 279 -24.68 -9.60 19.65
C ASP A 279 -23.51 -10.58 19.85
N HIS A 280 -22.34 -10.25 19.29
CA HIS A 280 -21.08 -10.97 19.48
C HIS A 280 -20.06 -10.10 20.24
N GLN A 281 -18.91 -10.68 20.57
CA GLN A 281 -17.81 -9.98 21.25
C GLN A 281 -16.55 -10.36 20.48
N ASP A 282 -16.27 -9.58 19.45
CA ASP A 282 -15.20 -9.83 18.49
C ASP A 282 -13.93 -9.06 18.83
N TRP A 283 -14.08 -8.02 19.65
CA TRP A 283 -12.96 -7.35 20.32
C TRP A 283 -12.60 -8.07 21.61
N VAL A 284 -11.37 -8.61 21.69
CA VAL A 284 -10.95 -9.36 22.87
C VAL A 284 -9.92 -8.56 23.68
N PRO A 285 -10.22 -8.16 24.94
CA PRO A 285 -9.26 -7.44 25.76
C PRO A 285 -8.11 -8.36 26.20
N LEU A 286 -6.87 -7.91 25.99
CA LEU A 286 -5.65 -8.62 26.35
C LEU A 286 -4.98 -8.02 27.60
N TYR A 287 -4.95 -6.70 27.70
CA TYR A 287 -4.32 -5.98 28.82
C TYR A 287 -4.99 -4.64 29.08
N VAL A 288 -5.09 -4.26 30.35
CA VAL A 288 -5.62 -2.96 30.78
C VAL A 288 -4.78 -2.41 31.90
N SER A 289 -4.47 -1.12 31.84
CA SER A 289 -3.80 -0.39 32.89
C SER A 289 -4.35 1.03 32.98
N GLU A 290 -4.61 1.50 34.20
CA GLU A 290 -4.96 2.89 34.46
C GLU A 290 -3.97 3.45 35.49
N ASN A 291 -3.47 4.65 35.22
CA ASN A 291 -2.66 5.43 36.15
C ASN A 291 -3.41 6.74 36.51
N ALA A 292 -2.75 7.67 37.21
CA ALA A 292 -3.39 8.89 37.68
C ALA A 292 -3.94 9.82 36.57
N THR A 293 -3.51 9.65 35.32
CA THR A 293 -3.90 10.50 34.19
C THR A 293 -4.30 9.75 32.93
N HIS A 294 -3.81 8.52 32.75
CA HIS A 294 -4.00 7.76 31.50
C HIS A 294 -4.57 6.38 31.74
N THR A 295 -5.32 5.92 30.74
CA THR A 295 -5.82 4.57 30.60
C THR A 295 -5.27 3.98 29.32
N THR A 296 -4.69 2.78 29.42
CA THR A 296 -4.15 1.99 28.32
C THR A 296 -4.94 0.70 28.19
N PHE A 297 -5.44 0.43 27.00
CA PHE A 297 -6.07 -0.83 26.64
C PHE A 297 -5.30 -1.50 25.50
N ILE A 298 -5.05 -2.80 25.62
CA ILE A 298 -4.56 -3.64 24.53
C ILE A 298 -5.61 -4.69 24.26
N PHE A 299 -6.05 -4.83 23.01
CA PHE A 299 -7.08 -5.76 22.60
C PHE A 299 -6.84 -6.25 21.17
N THR A 300 -7.41 -7.40 20.82
CA THR A 300 -7.26 -8.00 19.50
C THR A 300 -8.59 -8.21 18.80
N ARG A 301 -8.55 -8.24 17.47
CA ARG A 301 -9.70 -8.44 16.58
C ARG A 301 -9.22 -9.07 15.27
N ALA A 302 -10.03 -9.92 14.67
CA ALA A 302 -9.79 -10.43 13.31
C ALA A 302 -9.89 -9.29 12.27
N PHE A 303 -9.33 -9.50 11.07
CA PHE A 303 -9.53 -8.59 9.94
C PHE A 303 -11.01 -8.55 9.57
N ASP A 304 -11.59 -9.73 9.36
CA ASP A 304 -13.02 -9.95 9.19
C ASP A 304 -13.53 -10.88 10.28
N THR A 305 -14.52 -10.42 11.04
CA THR A 305 -15.13 -11.15 12.15
C THR A 305 -16.28 -12.03 11.66
N CYS A 306 -16.73 -11.83 10.42
CA CYS A 306 -17.89 -12.47 9.83
C CYS A 306 -19.21 -12.14 10.53
N ASP A 307 -19.22 -11.09 11.36
CA ASP A 307 -20.43 -10.47 11.89
C ASP A 307 -20.93 -9.36 10.95
N GLY A 308 -22.22 -9.34 10.67
CA GLY A 308 -22.85 -8.28 9.89
C GLY A 308 -23.02 -6.94 10.64
N GLN A 309 -22.75 -6.91 11.96
CA GLN A 309 -22.72 -5.68 12.76
C GLN A 309 -21.35 -5.00 12.74
N ASP A 310 -20.32 -5.73 12.30
CA ASP A 310 -18.93 -5.31 12.31
C ASP A 310 -18.45 -4.71 10.97
N VAL A 311 -17.35 -3.96 11.05
CA VAL A 311 -16.71 -3.35 9.88
C VAL A 311 -15.40 -4.07 9.59
N PRO A 312 -15.26 -4.82 8.47
CA PRO A 312 -14.02 -5.53 8.19
C PRO A 312 -12.85 -4.56 8.00
N LEU A 313 -11.68 -4.94 8.51
CA LEU A 313 -10.41 -4.30 8.19
C LEU A 313 -9.96 -4.85 6.84
N THR A 314 -10.06 -4.01 5.80
CA THR A 314 -9.64 -4.36 4.45
C THR A 314 -8.46 -3.48 4.01
N ASN A 315 -8.07 -3.63 2.74
CA ASN A 315 -7.11 -2.72 2.11
C ASN A 315 -7.78 -1.44 1.59
N ASP A 316 -9.02 -1.16 1.98
CA ASP A 316 -9.73 0.07 1.61
C ASP A 316 -9.39 1.20 2.60
N THR A 317 -9.75 2.43 2.23
CA THR A 317 -9.71 3.54 3.17
C THR A 317 -10.70 3.29 4.31
N LEU A 318 -10.32 3.62 5.54
CA LEU A 318 -11.16 3.46 6.71
C LEU A 318 -10.97 4.66 7.64
N ASN A 319 -11.86 4.81 8.61
CA ASN A 319 -11.70 5.79 9.67
C ASN A 319 -11.62 5.11 11.03
N PHE A 320 -10.60 5.47 11.80
CA PHE A 320 -10.63 5.29 13.24
C PHE A 320 -11.43 6.43 13.86
N ILE A 321 -12.54 6.10 14.51
CA ILE A 321 -13.28 7.02 15.33
C ILE A 321 -12.88 6.83 16.79
N TRP A 322 -12.76 7.93 17.51
CA TRP A 322 -12.32 7.90 18.90
C TRP A 322 -13.13 8.87 19.74
N SER A 323 -13.27 8.54 21.03
CA SER A 323 -13.86 9.44 22.02
C SER A 323 -13.45 9.04 23.44
N TYR A 324 -13.62 9.94 24.40
CA TYR A 324 -13.42 9.61 25.80
C TYR A 324 -14.21 10.52 26.75
N GLY A 325 -14.57 9.98 27.91
CA GLY A 325 -15.22 10.69 28.99
C GLY A 325 -14.27 10.96 30.16
N THR A 326 -14.63 11.92 31.02
CA THR A 326 -13.87 12.25 32.24
C THR A 326 -14.29 11.41 33.46
N THR A 327 -15.28 10.53 33.29
CA THR A 327 -15.79 9.61 34.32
C THR A 327 -16.14 8.29 33.66
N ASP A 328 -16.32 7.20 34.41
CA ASP A 328 -16.78 5.91 33.88
C ASP A 328 -18.27 5.84 33.51
N ASN A 329 -19.01 6.93 33.71
CA ASN A 329 -20.39 6.98 33.26
C ASN A 329 -20.41 7.28 31.76
N ILE A 330 -20.77 6.29 30.95
CA ILE A 330 -20.83 6.42 29.49
C ILE A 330 -21.92 7.43 29.13
N GLN A 331 -21.49 8.62 28.71
CA GLN A 331 -22.33 9.77 28.39
C GLN A 331 -21.74 10.49 27.18
N TYR A 332 -22.41 11.55 26.71
CA TYR A 332 -21.90 12.36 25.62
C TYR A 332 -20.51 12.95 25.95
N HIS A 333 -19.51 12.58 25.16
CA HIS A 333 -18.10 13.00 25.25
C HIS A 333 -17.86 14.50 24.95
N GLY A 334 -18.90 15.29 24.67
CA GLY A 334 -18.74 16.68 24.26
C GLY A 334 -18.25 16.82 22.81
N SER A 335 -18.03 18.06 22.38
CA SER A 335 -17.55 18.35 21.02
C SER A 335 -16.03 18.25 20.86
N THR A 336 -15.28 18.13 21.96
CA THR A 336 -13.81 18.17 21.97
C THR A 336 -13.14 16.83 22.22
N ASN A 337 -13.77 15.93 22.99
CA ASN A 337 -13.18 14.64 23.34
C ASN A 337 -13.68 13.54 22.38
N ARG A 338 -13.66 13.87 21.09
CA ARG A 338 -14.02 12.98 19.99
C ARG A 338 -13.29 13.39 18.72
N GLY A 339 -13.14 12.44 17.81
CA GLY A 339 -12.64 12.73 16.48
C GLY A 339 -12.76 11.54 15.54
N THR A 340 -12.31 11.77 14.32
CA THR A 340 -12.14 10.77 13.27
C THR A 340 -10.74 10.91 12.70
N PHE A 341 -10.13 9.81 12.34
CA PHE A 341 -8.81 9.76 11.75
C PHE A 341 -8.84 8.79 10.57
N GLN A 342 -8.65 9.32 9.36
CA GLN A 342 -8.59 8.49 8.16
C GLN A 342 -7.29 7.70 8.11
N VAL A 343 -7.41 6.43 7.80
CA VAL A 343 -6.32 5.46 7.88
C VAL A 343 -6.48 4.39 6.80
N LEU A 344 -5.34 3.84 6.39
CA LEU A 344 -5.24 2.66 5.53
C LEU A 344 -4.79 1.51 6.42
N PRO A 345 -5.69 0.82 7.14
CA PRO A 345 -5.32 0.06 8.34
C PRO A 345 -4.34 -1.07 8.07
N LEU A 346 -4.39 -1.65 6.87
CA LEU A 346 -3.57 -2.79 6.42
C LEU A 346 -2.50 -2.44 5.38
N ASP A 347 -2.26 -1.15 5.10
CA ASP A 347 -1.15 -0.77 4.23
C ASP A 347 0.20 -0.96 4.94
N PRO A 348 1.26 -1.35 4.21
CA PRO A 348 2.54 -1.62 4.82
C PRO A 348 3.19 -0.37 5.41
N GLU A 349 3.78 -0.50 6.60
CA GLU A 349 4.60 0.56 7.17
C GLU A 349 5.88 0.71 6.34
N GLU A 350 6.11 1.91 5.81
CA GLU A 350 7.40 2.25 5.20
C GLU A 350 8.36 2.67 6.32
N PRO A 351 9.52 2.02 6.47
CA PRO A 351 10.49 2.40 7.48
C PRO A 351 10.95 3.85 7.22
N PRO A 352 11.15 4.66 8.27
CA PRO A 352 11.57 6.04 8.09
C PRO A 352 12.89 6.11 7.34
N ILE A 353 12.99 7.06 6.41
CA ILE A 353 14.23 7.28 5.67
C ILE A 353 15.29 7.91 6.59
N GLU A 354 16.49 7.33 6.60
CA GLU A 354 17.68 7.91 7.24
C GLU A 354 18.19 9.10 6.41
N THR A 355 17.59 10.28 6.62
CA THR A 355 17.80 11.46 5.77
C THR A 355 19.26 11.91 5.65
N GLU A 356 20.10 11.57 6.63
CA GLU A 356 21.50 11.92 6.71
C GLU A 356 22.37 11.17 5.68
N LYS A 357 21.88 10.04 5.16
CA LYS A 357 22.56 9.24 4.12
C LYS A 357 22.42 9.84 2.72
N TYR A 358 21.46 10.73 2.52
CA TYR A 358 21.04 11.15 1.19
C TYR A 358 21.26 12.64 0.95
N PHE A 359 21.57 13.00 -0.29
CA PHE A 359 21.48 14.38 -0.72
C PHE A 359 20.01 14.78 -0.76
N LYS A 360 19.73 16.08 -0.56
CA LYS A 360 18.37 16.61 -0.67
C LYS A 360 18.32 17.94 -1.40
N TYR A 361 17.22 18.15 -2.12
CA TYR A 361 16.83 19.46 -2.63
C TYR A 361 15.32 19.63 -2.52
N GLU A 362 14.84 20.86 -2.67
CA GLU A 362 13.44 21.19 -2.50
C GLU A 362 12.89 21.84 -3.76
N ILE A 363 11.64 21.49 -4.07
CA ILE A 363 10.80 22.21 -5.02
C ILE A 363 9.69 22.85 -4.21
N THR A 364 9.70 24.18 -4.09
CA THR A 364 8.72 24.92 -3.28
C THR A 364 8.17 26.13 -4.01
N HIS A 365 6.99 26.57 -3.58
CA HIS A 365 6.40 27.82 -3.99
C HIS A 365 5.71 28.51 -2.81
N THR A 366 5.99 29.80 -2.63
CA THR A 366 5.25 30.66 -1.70
C THR A 366 4.21 31.46 -2.46
N MET A 367 2.94 31.22 -2.14
CA MET A 367 1.80 31.85 -2.78
C MET A 367 1.06 32.78 -1.80
N THR A 368 0.56 33.92 -2.29
CA THR A 368 -0.54 34.64 -1.64
C THR A 368 -1.81 34.31 -2.43
N MET A 369 -2.69 33.49 -1.84
CA MET A 369 -3.84 32.97 -2.58
C MET A 369 -4.78 34.09 -3.04
N PRO A 370 -5.31 34.02 -4.28
CA PRO A 370 -6.40 34.86 -4.70
C PRO A 370 -7.69 34.52 -3.95
N SER A 371 -8.59 35.50 -3.87
CA SER A 371 -9.92 35.38 -3.25
C SER A 371 -10.92 34.69 -4.18
N VAL A 372 -10.58 33.52 -4.70
CA VAL A 372 -11.43 32.66 -5.53
C VAL A 372 -11.41 31.24 -5.00
N ASP A 373 -12.42 30.44 -5.37
CA ASP A 373 -12.66 29.10 -4.82
C ASP A 373 -11.51 28.11 -5.10
N THR A 374 -11.01 28.09 -6.33
CA THR A 374 -9.98 27.15 -6.82
C THR A 374 -8.93 27.93 -7.60
N THR A 375 -7.65 27.60 -7.41
CA THR A 375 -6.56 28.16 -8.24
C THR A 375 -5.53 27.10 -8.55
N TYR A 376 -5.17 26.97 -9.82
CA TYR A 376 -4.05 26.15 -10.26
C TYR A 376 -2.89 27.05 -10.61
N TRP A 377 -1.80 26.97 -9.86
CA TRP A 377 -0.64 27.83 -10.08
C TRP A 377 0.58 27.03 -10.48
N CYS A 378 1.28 27.53 -11.50
CA CYS A 378 2.42 26.84 -12.07
C CYS A 378 3.68 27.70 -12.03
N THR A 379 4.78 27.07 -11.65
CA THR A 379 6.12 27.68 -11.63
C THR A 379 7.12 26.77 -12.34
N ILE A 380 8.17 27.35 -12.92
CA ILE A 380 9.31 26.58 -13.43
C ILE A 380 10.38 26.49 -12.35
N GLN A 381 10.82 25.27 -12.12
CA GLN A 381 11.74 24.85 -11.07
C GLN A 381 12.88 24.07 -11.71
N LYS A 382 14.00 23.91 -11.01
CA LYS A 382 15.16 23.17 -11.52
C LYS A 382 15.82 22.32 -10.45
N SER A 383 16.45 21.24 -10.88
CA SER A 383 17.29 20.42 -10.02
C SER A 383 18.62 21.12 -9.67
N PRO A 384 19.37 20.56 -8.70
CA PRO A 384 20.81 20.77 -8.62
C PRO A 384 21.52 20.39 -9.92
N ARG A 385 22.77 20.83 -10.05
CA ARG A 385 23.61 20.48 -11.20
C ARG A 385 24.20 19.08 -11.00
N PHE A 386 23.95 18.17 -11.93
CA PHE A 386 24.41 16.79 -11.92
C PHE A 386 25.54 16.57 -12.93
N THR A 387 26.59 15.85 -12.52
CA THR A 387 27.68 15.42 -13.40
C THR A 387 27.57 13.95 -13.83
N GLN A 388 26.62 13.23 -13.25
CA GLN A 388 26.34 11.83 -13.47
C GLN A 388 24.90 11.52 -13.09
N LYS A 389 24.40 10.35 -13.52
CA LYS A 389 23.11 9.82 -13.09
C LYS A 389 23.07 9.64 -11.56
N HIS A 390 21.95 10.00 -10.96
CA HIS A 390 21.62 9.74 -9.56
C HIS A 390 20.25 9.09 -9.46
N HIS A 391 19.93 8.49 -8.32
CA HIS A 391 18.61 7.94 -8.02
C HIS A 391 17.94 8.71 -6.89
N ILE A 392 16.70 9.16 -7.13
CA ILE A 392 15.78 9.56 -6.08
C ILE A 392 15.31 8.32 -5.35
N VAL A 393 15.29 8.42 -4.03
CA VAL A 393 14.92 7.33 -3.11
C VAL A 393 13.70 7.67 -2.26
N ALA A 394 13.34 8.95 -2.15
CA ALA A 394 12.11 9.36 -1.48
C ALA A 394 11.65 10.77 -1.89
N PHE A 395 10.34 10.99 -1.73
CA PHE A 395 9.69 12.30 -1.82
C PHE A 395 8.94 12.58 -0.52
N ARG A 396 9.24 13.72 0.13
CA ARG A 396 8.55 14.16 1.34
C ARG A 396 7.72 15.41 1.07
N PRO A 397 6.43 15.44 1.44
CA PRO A 397 5.64 16.66 1.33
C PRO A 397 6.11 17.73 2.33
N LYS A 398 6.25 18.95 1.85
CA LYS A 398 6.62 20.12 2.65
C LYS A 398 5.38 20.98 2.94
N ILE A 399 4.54 20.48 3.85
CA ILE A 399 3.26 21.08 4.25
C ILE A 399 3.29 21.40 5.76
N GLU A 400 4.20 22.30 6.15
CA GLU A 400 4.58 22.50 7.55
C GLU A 400 3.61 23.40 8.34
N THR A 401 2.94 24.35 7.68
CA THR A 401 2.06 25.32 8.34
C THR A 401 0.59 24.89 8.33
N PRO A 402 -0.23 25.30 9.32
CA PRO A 402 -1.67 25.05 9.29
C PRO A 402 -2.34 25.62 8.03
N ALA A 403 -1.89 26.78 7.55
CA ALA A 403 -2.39 27.37 6.32
C ALA A 403 -2.05 26.51 5.09
N ALA A 404 -0.84 25.96 5.00
CA ALA A 404 -0.48 25.05 3.92
C ALA A 404 -1.32 23.76 3.94
N ARG A 405 -1.55 23.19 5.13
CA ARG A 405 -2.42 21.99 5.30
C ARG A 405 -3.87 22.27 4.92
N ALA A 406 -4.40 23.43 5.28
CA ALA A 406 -5.79 23.79 5.01
C ALA A 406 -6.07 24.14 3.54
N HIS A 407 -5.04 24.51 2.77
CA HIS A 407 -5.25 25.13 1.45
C HIS A 407 -4.47 24.51 0.29
N THR A 408 -3.47 23.67 0.55
CA THR A 408 -2.84 22.87 -0.51
C THR A 408 -3.64 21.59 -0.70
N HIS A 409 -4.41 21.50 -1.79
CA HIS A 409 -5.22 20.32 -2.05
C HIS A 409 -4.41 19.21 -2.72
N HIS A 410 -3.67 19.53 -3.78
CA HIS A 410 -2.69 18.64 -4.39
C HIS A 410 -1.62 19.44 -5.14
N TYR A 411 -0.51 18.78 -5.47
CA TYR A 411 0.47 19.32 -6.40
C TYR A 411 1.05 18.22 -7.29
N ALA A 412 1.43 18.60 -8.50
CA ALA A 412 2.07 17.76 -9.48
C ALA A 412 3.36 18.41 -9.96
N ILE A 413 4.40 17.60 -10.10
CA ILE A 413 5.68 17.97 -10.67
C ILE A 413 5.75 17.31 -12.04
N PHE A 414 5.93 18.11 -13.09
CA PHE A 414 6.09 17.63 -14.46
C PHE A 414 7.51 17.93 -14.94
N ARG A 415 8.22 16.93 -15.45
CA ARG A 415 9.50 17.11 -16.15
C ARG A 415 9.26 17.85 -17.45
N CYS A 416 10.13 18.83 -17.71
CA CYS A 416 10.09 19.65 -18.91
C CYS A 416 11.06 19.15 -19.97
N THR A 417 10.66 19.28 -21.24
CA THR A 417 11.47 18.93 -22.41
C THR A 417 11.54 20.13 -23.34
N PRO A 418 12.73 20.65 -23.69
CA PRO A 418 12.84 21.83 -24.52
C PRO A 418 12.36 21.56 -25.96
N PRO A 419 12.02 22.61 -26.72
CA PRO A 419 11.79 22.49 -28.15
C PRO A 419 12.97 21.84 -28.87
N ALA A 420 12.69 21.12 -29.97
CA ALA A 420 13.74 20.58 -30.82
C ALA A 420 14.70 21.70 -31.27
N ASN A 421 16.00 21.50 -31.05
CA ASN A 421 17.11 22.42 -31.35
C ASN A 421 17.39 23.56 -30.34
N GLN A 422 16.83 23.52 -29.13
CA GLN A 422 17.25 24.41 -28.04
C GLN A 422 17.78 23.62 -26.85
N SER A 423 18.72 24.20 -26.11
CA SER A 423 19.14 23.61 -24.83
C SER A 423 18.07 23.88 -23.76
N ALA A 424 17.93 22.97 -22.80
CA ALA A 424 17.00 23.15 -21.68
C ALA A 424 17.33 24.43 -20.87
N GLU A 425 18.62 24.71 -20.67
CA GLU A 425 19.09 25.90 -19.95
C GLU A 425 18.72 27.20 -20.68
N GLU A 426 18.92 27.27 -22.00
CA GLU A 426 18.53 28.47 -22.78
C GLU A 426 17.02 28.73 -22.72
N PHE A 427 16.21 27.66 -22.76
CA PHE A 427 14.76 27.79 -22.86
C PHE A 427 14.06 27.99 -21.51
N PHE A 428 14.42 27.23 -20.47
CA PHE A 428 13.69 27.21 -19.20
C PHE A 428 14.27 28.12 -18.11
N GLU A 429 15.59 28.36 -18.10
CA GLU A 429 16.25 29.17 -17.06
C GLU A 429 15.64 30.58 -16.89
N PRO A 430 15.19 31.29 -17.95
CA PRO A 430 14.54 32.61 -17.78
C PRO A 430 13.27 32.59 -16.92
N TYR A 431 12.63 31.43 -16.80
CA TYR A 431 11.39 31.24 -16.03
C TYR A 431 11.64 30.79 -14.58
N VAL A 432 12.85 30.32 -14.26
CA VAL A 432 13.20 29.89 -12.91
C VAL A 432 13.21 31.09 -11.96
N GLY A 433 12.57 30.94 -10.81
CA GLY A 433 12.47 32.00 -9.79
C GLY A 433 11.49 33.13 -10.15
N GLN A 434 10.79 33.05 -11.27
CA GLN A 434 9.68 33.95 -11.58
C GLN A 434 8.46 33.62 -10.71
N PRO A 435 7.52 34.56 -10.50
CA PRO A 435 6.31 34.32 -9.71
C PRO A 435 5.43 33.17 -10.21
N GLY A 436 5.60 32.74 -11.47
CA GLY A 436 4.71 31.79 -12.12
C GLY A 436 3.43 32.45 -12.62
N GLY A 437 2.43 31.62 -12.90
CA GLY A 437 1.11 32.08 -13.31
C GLY A 437 0.04 31.01 -13.14
N ASP A 438 -1.21 31.43 -13.28
CA ASP A 438 -2.34 30.52 -13.32
C ASP A 438 -2.19 29.58 -14.51
N CYS A 439 -2.01 28.28 -14.27
CA CYS A 439 -1.73 27.29 -15.32
C CYS A 439 -2.84 27.18 -16.36
N LYS A 440 -4.06 27.59 -16.00
CA LYS A 440 -5.29 27.27 -16.74
C LYS A 440 -5.79 28.45 -17.56
N VAL A 441 -5.02 29.55 -17.63
CA VAL A 441 -5.25 30.62 -18.60
C VAL A 441 -4.51 30.34 -19.92
N PRO A 442 -5.00 30.82 -21.08
CA PRO A 442 -4.38 30.54 -22.39
C PRO A 442 -2.91 30.97 -22.54
N ASN A 443 -2.44 31.90 -21.71
CA ASN A 443 -1.07 32.38 -21.76
C ASN A 443 -0.57 32.64 -20.33
N PRO A 444 -0.15 31.60 -19.60
CA PRO A 444 0.13 31.68 -18.17
C PRO A 444 1.47 32.39 -17.87
N GLY A 445 2.19 32.85 -18.89
CA GLY A 445 3.53 33.44 -18.73
C GLY A 445 4.64 32.43 -18.47
N ILE A 446 4.33 31.13 -18.61
CA ILE A 446 5.26 30.00 -18.45
C ILE A 446 5.14 29.03 -19.64
N PRO A 447 6.20 28.26 -19.96
CA PRO A 447 6.21 27.32 -21.08
C PRO A 447 5.52 25.98 -20.74
N ALA A 448 4.31 26.01 -20.18
CA ALA A 448 3.57 24.82 -19.73
C ALA A 448 3.40 23.69 -20.79
N PRO A 449 3.19 23.97 -22.10
CA PRO A 449 3.10 22.93 -23.13
C PRO A 449 4.35 22.04 -23.26
N TYR A 450 5.50 22.49 -22.73
CA TYR A 450 6.76 21.76 -22.77
C TYR A 450 7.01 20.94 -21.49
N CYS A 451 6.09 20.95 -20.54
CA CYS A 451 6.21 20.24 -19.26
C CYS A 451 5.01 19.31 -19.07
N GLN A 452 5.03 18.19 -19.77
CA GLN A 452 3.91 17.25 -19.84
C GLN A 452 4.21 15.92 -19.14
N THR A 453 5.48 15.64 -18.80
CA THR A 453 5.87 14.36 -18.24
C THR A 453 5.69 14.36 -16.73
N MET A 454 4.62 13.75 -16.23
CA MET A 454 4.41 13.57 -14.80
C MET A 454 5.64 12.90 -14.16
N PHE A 455 6.14 13.52 -13.10
CA PHE A 455 7.35 13.12 -12.39
C PHE A 455 7.06 12.74 -10.94
N TYR A 456 6.19 13.49 -10.27
CA TYR A 456 5.71 13.19 -8.92
C TYR A 456 4.38 13.89 -8.69
N THR A 457 3.51 13.28 -7.88
CA THR A 457 2.23 13.86 -7.46
C THR A 457 2.03 13.63 -5.98
N TRP A 458 1.43 14.61 -5.31
CA TRP A 458 0.97 14.52 -3.94
C TRP A 458 -0.42 15.12 -3.85
N ALA A 459 -1.28 14.53 -3.02
CA ALA A 459 -2.60 15.06 -2.70
C ALA A 459 -2.83 15.02 -1.18
N VAL A 460 -3.88 15.72 -0.73
CA VAL A 460 -4.26 15.82 0.67
C VAL A 460 -4.31 14.45 1.36
N GLY A 461 -3.75 14.37 2.57
CA GLY A 461 -3.56 13.10 3.29
C GLY A 461 -2.30 12.31 2.90
N GLY A 462 -1.64 12.63 1.77
CA GLY A 462 -0.43 11.94 1.32
C GLY A 462 0.74 12.09 2.29
N LYS A 463 1.42 10.97 2.58
CA LYS A 463 2.65 10.93 3.40
C LYS A 463 3.91 10.97 2.53
N GLU A 464 5.07 10.82 3.16
CA GLU A 464 6.32 10.57 2.46
C GLU A 464 6.22 9.27 1.64
N LEU A 465 6.75 9.30 0.41
CA LEU A 465 6.89 8.13 -0.46
C LEU A 465 8.34 7.67 -0.41
N ILE A 466 8.60 6.45 0.05
CA ILE A 466 9.93 5.86 0.15
C ILE A 466 10.03 4.69 -0.82
N PHE A 467 11.09 4.69 -1.64
CA PHE A 467 11.31 3.67 -2.65
C PHE A 467 12.01 2.46 -2.02
N PRO A 468 11.63 1.21 -2.36
CA PRO A 468 12.35 0.02 -1.92
C PRO A 468 13.85 0.09 -2.23
N ASP A 469 14.69 -0.51 -1.39
CA ASP A 469 16.15 -0.33 -1.41
C ASP A 469 16.82 -0.66 -2.75
N ASN A 470 16.23 -1.53 -3.56
CA ASN A 470 16.74 -1.92 -4.88
C ASN A 470 16.17 -1.08 -6.04
N ILE A 471 15.32 -0.08 -5.78
CA ILE A 471 14.63 0.72 -6.81
C ILE A 471 14.90 2.21 -6.62
N GLY A 472 15.26 2.95 -7.67
CA GLY A 472 15.40 4.41 -7.61
C GLY A 472 14.85 5.12 -8.84
N CYS A 473 14.26 6.31 -8.66
CA CYS A 473 13.79 7.11 -9.79
C CYS A 473 14.96 7.92 -10.37
N PRO A 474 15.29 7.76 -11.67
CA PRO A 474 16.52 8.30 -12.19
C PRO A 474 16.44 9.80 -12.52
N ILE A 475 17.52 10.53 -12.18
CA ILE A 475 17.71 11.97 -12.45
C ILE A 475 19.13 12.23 -13.00
N GLY A 476 19.29 13.32 -13.76
CA GLY A 476 20.58 13.66 -14.38
C GLY A 476 21.06 12.68 -15.46
N GLU A 477 20.16 12.06 -16.23
CA GLU A 477 20.50 11.02 -17.21
C GLU A 477 20.87 11.54 -18.60
N ASP A 478 20.29 12.66 -19.03
CA ASP A 478 20.27 13.04 -20.45
C ASP A 478 21.52 13.81 -20.93
N GLY A 479 22.62 13.75 -20.17
CA GLY A 479 23.80 14.61 -20.40
C GLY A 479 23.54 16.11 -20.18
N SER A 480 22.30 16.50 -19.87
CA SER A 480 21.96 17.81 -19.34
C SER A 480 22.42 17.86 -17.90
N GLU A 481 23.22 18.86 -17.54
CA GLU A 481 23.67 19.00 -16.16
C GLU A 481 22.52 19.46 -15.23
N VAL A 482 21.37 19.89 -15.77
CA VAL A 482 20.22 20.39 -15.01
C VAL A 482 18.93 19.84 -15.60
N ASP A 483 18.06 19.33 -14.72
CA ASP A 483 16.68 18.95 -15.03
C ASP A 483 15.74 20.10 -14.68
N TYR A 484 14.77 20.38 -15.55
CA TYR A 484 13.75 21.41 -15.35
C TYR A 484 12.39 20.79 -15.14
N TYR A 485 11.62 21.40 -14.25
CA TYR A 485 10.30 20.94 -13.85
C TYR A 485 9.28 22.07 -13.87
N MET A 486 8.04 21.76 -14.21
CA MET A 486 6.89 22.60 -13.88
C MET A 486 6.27 22.07 -12.59
N PHE A 487 6.16 22.93 -11.59
CA PHE A 487 5.48 22.65 -10.34
C PHE A 487 4.08 23.28 -10.38
N GLU A 488 3.06 22.44 -10.56
CA GLU A 488 1.65 22.79 -10.58
C GLU A 488 1.04 22.52 -9.20
N VAL A 489 0.44 23.53 -8.58
CA VAL A 489 -0.25 23.40 -7.29
C VAL A 489 -1.71 23.78 -7.45
N HIS A 490 -2.60 22.90 -6.97
CA HIS A 490 -4.00 23.18 -6.79
C HIS A 490 -4.24 23.71 -5.37
N TYR A 491 -4.55 24.99 -5.28
CA TYR A 491 -4.98 25.67 -4.06
C TYR A 491 -6.50 25.68 -3.95
N ASN A 492 -7.00 25.27 -2.78
CA ASN A 492 -8.43 25.27 -2.44
C ASN A 492 -8.72 26.37 -1.40
N ASN A 493 -9.59 27.32 -1.75
CA ASN A 493 -9.99 28.46 -0.92
C ASN A 493 -11.52 28.67 -0.98
N PRO A 494 -12.32 27.70 -0.51
CA PRO A 494 -13.77 27.73 -0.67
C PRO A 494 -14.45 28.88 0.10
N GLN A 495 -13.83 29.37 1.18
CA GLN A 495 -14.30 30.55 1.91
C GLN A 495 -13.84 31.88 1.29
N GLN A 496 -13.08 31.84 0.19
CA GLN A 496 -12.56 33.00 -0.54
C GLN A 496 -11.83 33.98 0.39
N LEU A 497 -10.97 33.44 1.25
CA LEU A 497 -10.17 34.22 2.18
C LEU A 497 -9.19 35.13 1.42
N ILE A 498 -8.96 36.34 1.94
CA ILE A 498 -8.08 37.34 1.33
C ILE A 498 -6.73 37.34 2.04
N GLY A 499 -5.64 37.34 1.28
CA GLY A 499 -4.30 37.59 1.79
C GLY A 499 -3.65 36.42 2.55
N VAL A 500 -4.23 35.22 2.46
CA VAL A 500 -3.62 34.00 3.00
C VAL A 500 -2.35 33.70 2.23
N ARG A 501 -1.21 33.64 2.92
CA ARG A 501 0.11 33.42 2.33
C ARG A 501 0.86 32.31 3.04
N PHE A 502 1.34 31.32 2.28
CA PHE A 502 2.09 30.17 2.82
C PHE A 502 3.00 29.57 1.74
N GLU A 503 3.96 28.76 2.20
CA GLU A 503 4.81 27.94 1.36
C GLU A 503 4.27 26.51 1.29
N THR A 504 4.40 25.90 0.12
CA THR A 504 4.08 24.49 -0.16
C THR A 504 5.13 23.90 -1.09
N GLY A 505 5.33 22.59 -1.05
CA GLY A 505 6.35 21.95 -1.87
C GLY A 505 6.63 20.50 -1.53
N ALA A 506 7.74 20.01 -2.08
CA ALA A 506 8.30 18.68 -1.80
C ALA A 506 9.80 18.77 -1.55
N THR A 507 10.29 17.97 -0.60
CA THR A 507 11.71 17.64 -0.44
C THR A 507 11.98 16.34 -1.18
N ILE A 508 13.03 16.33 -2.01
CA ILE A 508 13.45 15.19 -2.82
C ILE A 508 14.78 14.68 -2.26
N PHE A 509 14.82 13.40 -1.89
CA PHE A 509 16.02 12.71 -1.41
C PHE A 509 16.63 11.86 -2.50
N TYR A 510 17.94 11.97 -2.72
CA TYR A 510 18.64 11.27 -3.80
C TYR A 510 20.06 10.84 -3.42
N THR A 511 20.60 9.88 -4.17
CA THR A 511 21.93 9.28 -3.98
C THR A 511 22.65 9.11 -5.32
N ASP A 512 23.98 9.14 -5.28
CA ASP A 512 24.86 8.73 -6.39
C ASP A 512 25.12 7.22 -6.41
N GLU A 513 24.77 6.49 -5.35
CA GLU A 513 24.78 5.02 -5.31
C GLU A 513 23.56 4.46 -6.06
N LEU A 514 23.76 4.09 -7.33
CA LEU A 514 22.69 3.59 -8.19
C LEU A 514 22.13 2.27 -7.66
N ARG A 515 20.81 2.26 -7.44
CA ARG A 515 20.03 1.05 -7.13
C ARG A 515 19.87 0.17 -8.38
N GLU A 516 19.48 -1.08 -8.18
CA GLU A 516 19.41 -2.11 -9.23
C GLU A 516 18.45 -1.75 -10.37
N HIS A 517 17.31 -1.13 -10.05
CA HIS A 517 16.26 -0.85 -11.01
C HIS A 517 15.88 0.63 -11.08
N ASP A 518 15.72 1.12 -12.31
CA ASP A 518 15.10 2.41 -12.59
C ASP A 518 13.59 2.33 -12.38
N ALA A 519 13.05 3.25 -11.59
CA ALA A 519 11.61 3.42 -11.46
C ALA A 519 11.04 4.27 -12.60
N GLY A 520 9.84 3.92 -13.04
CA GLY A 520 8.96 4.75 -13.87
C GLY A 520 7.64 5.05 -13.15
N ILE A 521 6.89 5.99 -13.71
CA ILE A 521 5.52 6.31 -13.30
C ILE A 521 4.60 6.13 -14.51
N LEU A 522 3.48 5.42 -14.32
CA LEU A 522 2.49 5.15 -15.37
C LEU A 522 1.10 5.48 -14.83
N MET A 523 0.25 6.05 -15.69
CA MET A 523 -1.15 6.31 -15.37
C MET A 523 -2.11 5.54 -16.28
N VAL A 524 -3.15 4.95 -15.71
CA VAL A 524 -4.31 4.41 -16.43
C VAL A 524 -5.54 5.23 -16.04
N ALA A 525 -6.21 5.85 -17.02
CA ALA A 525 -7.23 6.85 -16.72
C ALA A 525 -8.38 6.88 -17.73
N HIS A 526 -9.54 7.36 -17.28
CA HIS A 526 -10.51 7.95 -18.19
C HIS A 526 -9.95 9.31 -18.63
N GLN A 527 -10.08 9.66 -19.91
CA GLN A 527 -9.70 11.00 -20.37
C GLN A 527 -10.53 12.06 -19.63
N THR A 528 -9.88 13.08 -19.06
CA THR A 528 -10.59 14.21 -18.46
C THR A 528 -11.26 15.04 -19.55
N SER A 529 -12.53 14.75 -19.85
CA SER A 529 -13.29 15.37 -20.93
C SER A 529 -14.80 15.34 -20.68
N LEU A 530 -15.57 15.95 -21.58
CA LEU A 530 -17.03 15.87 -21.59
C LEU A 530 -17.60 14.44 -21.70
N ALA A 531 -16.79 13.46 -22.15
CA ALA A 531 -17.21 12.05 -22.21
C ALA A 531 -17.30 11.43 -20.82
N LEU A 532 -16.51 11.92 -19.86
CA LEU A 532 -16.67 11.60 -18.45
C LEU A 532 -17.86 12.39 -17.93
N MET A 533 -19.07 11.88 -18.13
CA MET A 533 -20.29 12.55 -17.72
C MET A 533 -21.01 11.70 -16.67
N VAL A 534 -21.30 12.32 -15.53
CA VAL A 534 -22.01 11.71 -14.41
C VAL A 534 -23.35 12.43 -14.26
N PRO A 535 -24.48 11.76 -14.56
CA PRO A 535 -25.81 12.35 -14.42
C PRO A 535 -26.08 12.81 -12.98
N PRO A 536 -26.90 13.85 -12.78
CA PRO A 536 -27.29 14.30 -11.45
C PRO A 536 -28.09 13.21 -10.72
N LYS A 537 -28.10 13.30 -9.40
CA LYS A 537 -28.87 12.40 -8.53
C LYS A 537 -28.50 10.92 -8.63
N SER A 538 -27.26 10.60 -8.99
CA SER A 538 -26.77 9.23 -9.17
C SER A 538 -26.05 8.74 -7.91
N PRO A 539 -26.51 7.67 -7.24
CA PRO A 539 -25.87 7.19 -6.00
C PRO A 539 -24.62 6.33 -6.23
N GLU A 540 -24.59 5.55 -7.31
CA GLU A 540 -23.47 4.65 -7.65
C GLU A 540 -23.25 4.63 -9.16
N TYR A 541 -22.81 5.76 -9.73
CA TYR A 541 -22.54 5.86 -11.17
C TYR A 541 -21.11 5.46 -11.51
N LYS A 542 -20.91 4.48 -12.39
CA LYS A 542 -19.59 3.98 -12.79
C LYS A 542 -19.07 4.62 -14.08
N SER A 543 -17.80 5.04 -14.07
CA SER A 543 -17.03 5.39 -15.27
C SER A 543 -15.71 4.61 -15.32
N VAL A 544 -15.17 4.42 -16.52
CA VAL A 544 -14.04 3.50 -16.75
C VAL A 544 -12.99 4.10 -17.68
N GLY A 545 -11.72 3.81 -17.40
CA GLY A 545 -10.58 4.18 -18.24
C GLY A 545 -9.69 2.99 -18.52
N HIS A 546 -9.34 2.74 -19.78
CA HIS A 546 -8.65 1.54 -20.21
C HIS A 546 -7.20 1.80 -20.64
N CYS A 547 -6.35 0.81 -20.40
CA CYS A 547 -5.05 0.64 -21.05
C CYS A 547 -5.11 -0.62 -21.90
N ASP A 548 -5.15 -0.41 -23.21
CA ASP A 548 -5.31 -1.46 -24.20
C ASP A 548 -4.08 -2.40 -24.25
N PRO A 549 -4.26 -3.71 -24.53
CA PRO A 549 -3.17 -4.65 -24.77
C PRO A 549 -2.18 -4.18 -25.81
N TYR A 550 -2.61 -3.39 -26.80
CA TYR A 550 -1.69 -2.77 -27.76
C TYR A 550 -0.67 -1.86 -27.06
N CYS A 551 -1.09 -1.02 -26.11
CA CYS A 551 -0.17 -0.13 -25.40
C CYS A 551 0.84 -0.95 -24.58
N THR A 552 0.36 -1.94 -23.82
CA THR A 552 1.24 -2.76 -22.97
C THR A 552 2.18 -3.62 -23.81
N ASN A 553 1.71 -4.19 -24.92
CA ASN A 553 2.50 -5.04 -25.80
C ASN A 553 3.62 -4.30 -26.55
N ASN A 554 3.39 -3.05 -26.97
CA ASN A 554 4.38 -2.31 -27.76
C ASN A 554 5.39 -1.52 -26.91
N TYR A 555 5.05 -1.16 -25.67
CA TYR A 555 5.82 -0.19 -24.90
C TYR A 555 6.34 -0.70 -23.54
N LEU A 556 5.90 -1.87 -23.09
CA LEU A 556 6.51 -2.55 -21.94
C LEU A 556 7.65 -3.48 -22.40
N PRO A 557 8.66 -3.72 -21.56
CA PRO A 557 9.72 -4.69 -21.85
C PRO A 557 9.17 -6.13 -21.85
N GLU A 558 9.90 -7.06 -22.48
CA GLU A 558 9.50 -8.48 -22.57
C GLU A 558 9.30 -9.14 -21.20
N SER A 559 10.08 -8.73 -20.19
CA SER A 559 9.94 -9.19 -18.80
C SER A 559 8.72 -8.61 -18.08
N GLY A 560 8.02 -7.67 -18.69
CA GLY A 560 7.00 -6.86 -18.03
C GLY A 560 7.55 -5.88 -17.00
N ILE A 561 6.63 -5.28 -16.26
CA ILE A 561 6.89 -4.32 -15.19
C ILE A 561 6.31 -4.82 -13.86
N ASN A 562 6.88 -4.35 -12.77
CA ASN A 562 6.50 -4.63 -11.39
C ASN A 562 6.01 -3.34 -10.76
N ILE A 563 4.72 -3.27 -10.47
CA ILE A 563 4.09 -2.15 -9.78
C ILE A 563 4.35 -2.29 -8.29
N PHE A 564 4.84 -1.25 -7.62
CA PHE A 564 5.13 -1.30 -6.17
C PHE A 564 4.44 -0.23 -5.33
N ALA A 565 3.89 0.81 -5.94
CA ALA A 565 3.06 1.81 -5.25
C ALA A 565 2.02 2.42 -6.18
N LEU A 566 0.86 2.79 -5.67
CA LEU A 566 -0.27 3.30 -6.46
C LEU A 566 -1.03 4.43 -5.76
N LEU A 567 -1.43 5.44 -6.52
CA LEU A 567 -2.32 6.53 -6.14
C LEU A 567 -3.59 6.50 -6.99
N HIS A 568 -4.75 6.46 -6.34
CA HIS A 568 -6.04 6.72 -6.97
C HIS A 568 -6.37 8.22 -6.89
N HIS A 569 -6.89 8.78 -7.98
CA HIS A 569 -7.27 10.18 -8.06
C HIS A 569 -8.60 10.37 -8.80
N ALA A 570 -9.54 11.02 -8.12
CA ALA A 570 -10.82 11.50 -8.61
C ALA A 570 -11.22 12.75 -7.80
N HIS A 571 -12.40 13.34 -8.04
CA HIS A 571 -12.87 14.52 -7.34
C HIS A 571 -14.02 14.22 -6.35
N LEU A 572 -14.72 15.26 -5.91
CA LEU A 572 -15.62 15.29 -4.75
C LEU A 572 -16.76 14.26 -4.77
N SER A 573 -17.18 13.79 -5.96
CA SER A 573 -18.28 12.84 -6.09
C SER A 573 -17.80 11.39 -6.01
N ALA A 574 -16.50 11.11 -6.16
CA ALA A 574 -16.00 9.74 -6.13
C ALA A 574 -16.12 9.13 -4.73
N ARG A 575 -16.50 7.85 -4.69
CA ARG A 575 -16.67 7.06 -3.45
C ARG A 575 -15.95 5.73 -3.49
N LYS A 576 -15.69 5.19 -4.69
CA LYS A 576 -15.01 3.91 -4.87
C LYS A 576 -14.09 3.97 -6.08
N MET A 577 -12.93 3.35 -5.98
CA MET A 577 -11.98 3.24 -7.08
C MET A 577 -11.33 1.85 -7.13
N LYS A 578 -11.05 1.37 -8.34
CA LYS A 578 -10.46 0.04 -8.56
C LYS A 578 -9.55 0.06 -9.78
N LEU A 579 -8.39 -0.57 -9.70
CA LEU A 579 -7.54 -0.87 -10.85
C LEU A 579 -7.60 -2.38 -11.14
N ARG A 580 -8.37 -2.74 -12.17
CA ARG A 580 -8.55 -4.11 -12.66
C ARG A 580 -7.41 -4.51 -13.59
N HIS A 581 -7.06 -5.79 -13.57
CA HIS A 581 -5.98 -6.37 -14.36
C HIS A 581 -6.48 -7.61 -15.08
N PHE A 582 -6.25 -7.68 -16.39
CA PHE A 582 -6.68 -8.79 -17.21
C PHE A 582 -5.52 -9.34 -18.02
N ARG A 583 -5.45 -10.67 -18.12
CA ARG A 583 -4.48 -11.40 -18.92
C ARG A 583 -5.17 -12.53 -19.64
N ASN A 584 -4.97 -12.65 -20.96
CA ASN A 584 -5.57 -13.71 -21.78
C ASN A 584 -7.08 -13.88 -21.55
N ASN A 585 -7.83 -12.76 -21.52
CA ASN A 585 -9.29 -12.76 -21.31
C ASN A 585 -9.75 -13.30 -19.93
N GLN A 586 -8.86 -13.36 -18.95
CA GLN A 586 -9.20 -13.65 -17.55
C GLN A 586 -8.91 -12.41 -16.70
N GLU A 587 -9.82 -12.09 -15.78
CA GLU A 587 -9.54 -11.11 -14.75
C GLU A 587 -8.65 -11.73 -13.66
N LEU A 588 -7.53 -11.07 -13.38
CA LEU A 588 -6.61 -11.38 -12.30
C LEU A 588 -7.00 -10.61 -11.02
N PRO A 589 -6.42 -10.93 -9.86
CA PRO A 589 -6.63 -10.13 -8.66
C PRO A 589 -6.42 -8.64 -8.94
N TRP A 590 -7.32 -7.81 -8.42
CA TRP A 590 -7.25 -6.36 -8.62
C TRP A 590 -5.91 -5.82 -8.11
N ILE A 591 -5.26 -4.97 -8.89
CA ILE A 591 -3.98 -4.35 -8.48
C ILE A 591 -4.20 -3.49 -7.23
N LYS A 592 -5.31 -2.74 -7.22
CA LYS A 592 -5.77 -2.02 -6.03
C LYS A 592 -7.28 -1.85 -6.08
N ASN A 593 -7.88 -1.84 -4.90
CA ASN A 593 -9.29 -1.59 -4.67
C ASN A 593 -9.43 -0.65 -3.46
N ASP A 594 -10.39 0.25 -3.54
CA ASP A 594 -10.81 1.09 -2.44
C ASP A 594 -12.33 1.32 -2.53
N GLU A 595 -13.11 0.56 -1.75
CA GLU A 595 -14.57 0.72 -1.65
C GLU A 595 -15.01 1.93 -0.80
N ASN A 596 -14.06 2.63 -0.17
CA ASN A 596 -14.32 3.77 0.71
C ASN A 596 -13.45 4.98 0.34
N TYR A 597 -13.11 5.12 -0.94
CA TYR A 597 -12.29 6.21 -1.45
C TYR A 597 -12.82 7.58 -0.99
N ASP A 598 -11.93 8.41 -0.46
CA ASP A 598 -12.23 9.80 -0.10
C ASP A 598 -11.31 10.77 -0.84
N PHE A 599 -11.92 11.75 -1.48
CA PHE A 599 -11.25 12.87 -2.13
C PHE A 599 -10.33 13.65 -1.18
N GLU A 600 -10.67 13.74 0.11
CA GLU A 600 -9.86 14.45 1.10
C GLU A 600 -8.73 13.57 1.66
N TYR A 601 -8.56 12.34 1.15
CA TYR A 601 -7.51 11.42 1.58
C TYR A 601 -6.94 10.58 0.43
N GLN A 602 -5.92 11.14 -0.24
CA GLN A 602 -5.34 10.63 -1.48
C GLN A 602 -3.83 10.42 -1.33
N GLN A 603 -3.46 9.26 -0.79
CA GLN A 603 -2.06 8.88 -0.58
C GLN A 603 -1.53 7.99 -1.72
N THR A 604 -0.25 8.11 -2.07
CA THR A 604 0.44 7.07 -2.84
C THR A 604 0.73 5.90 -1.91
N ARG A 605 0.11 4.76 -2.18
CA ARG A 605 0.06 3.60 -1.30
C ARG A 605 1.07 2.56 -1.76
N PRO A 606 2.05 2.15 -0.93
CA PRO A 606 2.86 0.98 -1.23
C PRO A 606 1.98 -0.27 -1.35
N LEU A 607 2.31 -1.16 -2.28
CA LEU A 607 1.67 -2.46 -2.37
C LEU A 607 2.36 -3.46 -1.43
N THR A 608 1.60 -4.39 -0.85
CA THR A 608 2.14 -5.48 -0.02
C THR A 608 3.17 -6.28 -0.81
N ASP A 609 2.83 -6.68 -2.03
CA ASP A 609 3.75 -7.31 -2.97
C ASP A 609 3.74 -6.55 -4.29
N SER A 610 4.87 -6.59 -4.99
CA SER A 610 4.91 -5.99 -6.32
C SER A 610 4.09 -6.81 -7.31
N ILE A 611 3.26 -6.15 -8.11
CA ILE A 611 2.37 -6.80 -9.08
C ILE A 611 2.95 -6.75 -10.49
N VAL A 612 3.02 -7.91 -11.15
CA VAL A 612 3.61 -8.06 -12.49
C VAL A 612 2.59 -7.80 -13.60
N VAL A 613 2.82 -6.77 -14.41
CA VAL A 613 2.08 -6.50 -15.66
C VAL A 613 2.97 -6.86 -16.85
N LEU A 614 2.49 -7.76 -17.69
CA LEU A 614 3.21 -8.27 -18.85
C LEU A 614 2.75 -7.58 -20.15
N PRO A 615 3.58 -7.61 -21.21
CA PRO A 615 3.14 -7.26 -22.56
C PRO A 615 1.86 -8.02 -22.95
N GLY A 616 0.86 -7.29 -23.44
CA GLY A 616 -0.43 -7.86 -23.85
C GLY A 616 -1.50 -7.94 -22.75
N ASP A 617 -1.17 -7.57 -21.51
CA ASP A 617 -2.16 -7.40 -20.45
C ASP A 617 -3.03 -6.15 -20.71
N HIS A 618 -4.28 -6.18 -20.23
CA HIS A 618 -5.20 -5.03 -20.22
C HIS A 618 -5.39 -4.53 -18.79
N LEU A 619 -5.39 -3.21 -18.60
CA LEU A 619 -5.68 -2.58 -17.31
C LEU A 619 -6.91 -1.70 -17.41
N THR A 620 -7.71 -1.62 -16.35
CA THR A 620 -8.88 -0.71 -16.31
C THR A 620 -9.00 -0.03 -14.96
N THR A 621 -9.00 1.29 -14.95
CA THR A 621 -9.39 2.10 -13.80
C THR A 621 -10.90 2.28 -13.81
N GLU A 622 -11.56 1.88 -12.72
CA GLU A 622 -12.98 2.14 -12.48
C GLU A 622 -13.13 3.18 -11.38
N CYS A 623 -14.08 4.10 -11.55
CA CYS A 623 -14.48 5.07 -10.54
C CYS A 623 -15.99 5.06 -10.38
N ILE A 624 -16.46 5.03 -9.13
CA ILE A 624 -17.88 5.04 -8.80
C ILE A 624 -18.19 6.34 -8.05
N TYR A 625 -19.19 7.06 -8.54
CA TYR A 625 -19.55 8.40 -8.08
C TYR A 625 -20.93 8.46 -7.43
N ASP A 626 -21.04 9.31 -6.40
CA ASP A 626 -22.29 9.77 -5.80
C ASP A 626 -22.52 11.27 -6.09
N THR A 627 -23.50 11.56 -6.94
CA THR A 627 -24.00 12.89 -7.30
C THR A 627 -25.42 13.14 -6.79
N THR A 628 -25.89 12.41 -5.78
CA THR A 628 -27.21 12.64 -5.10
C THR A 628 -27.39 14.07 -4.60
N TRP A 629 -26.28 14.71 -4.24
CA TRP A 629 -26.22 16.09 -3.77
C TRP A 629 -26.30 17.14 -4.90
N ARG A 630 -26.17 16.75 -6.18
CA ARG A 630 -26.18 17.68 -7.32
C ARG A 630 -27.49 17.67 -8.08
N ASP A 631 -27.91 18.86 -8.54
CA ASP A 631 -29.08 19.01 -9.40
C ASP A 631 -28.71 18.99 -10.90
N GLY A 632 -27.48 19.43 -11.23
CA GLY A 632 -26.95 19.43 -12.59
C GLY A 632 -25.91 18.34 -12.83
N THR A 633 -25.69 18.04 -14.10
CA THR A 633 -24.77 17.03 -14.61
C THR A 633 -23.33 17.41 -14.29
N THR A 634 -22.56 16.45 -13.81
CA THR A 634 -21.11 16.60 -13.61
C THR A 634 -20.39 16.11 -14.87
N ILE A 635 -19.35 16.84 -15.29
CA ILE A 635 -18.50 16.47 -16.43
C ILE A 635 -17.05 16.30 -15.98
N GLY A 636 -16.23 15.70 -16.84
CA GLY A 636 -14.80 15.61 -16.61
C GLY A 636 -14.14 16.97 -16.73
N GLY A 637 -13.36 17.35 -15.72
CA GLY A 637 -12.78 18.70 -15.64
C GLY A 637 -11.78 18.85 -14.52
N LEU A 638 -11.35 20.10 -14.30
CA LEU A 638 -10.26 20.43 -13.37
C LEU A 638 -10.77 20.97 -12.03
N ALA A 639 -12.01 21.48 -11.98
CA ALA A 639 -12.55 21.98 -10.74
C ALA A 639 -12.87 20.81 -9.80
N THR A 640 -12.79 21.04 -8.49
CA THR A 640 -13.22 20.06 -7.45
C THR A 640 -14.66 19.59 -7.63
N ARG A 641 -15.49 20.38 -8.33
CA ARG A 641 -16.88 20.09 -8.66
C ARG A 641 -17.08 19.39 -10.02
N ASP A 642 -16.05 19.29 -10.84
CA ASP A 642 -16.00 18.41 -12.00
C ASP A 642 -15.46 17.04 -11.54
N GLU A 643 -15.24 16.08 -12.45
CA GLU A 643 -14.65 14.78 -12.10
C GLU A 643 -13.38 14.41 -12.87
N MET A 644 -12.63 13.48 -12.28
CA MET A 644 -11.54 12.72 -12.91
C MET A 644 -11.66 11.23 -12.53
N CYS A 645 -10.95 10.38 -13.26
CA CYS A 645 -10.84 8.96 -12.95
C CYS A 645 -9.47 8.42 -13.33
N GLN A 646 -8.54 8.35 -12.37
CA GLN A 646 -7.13 8.09 -12.64
C GLN A 646 -6.52 7.14 -11.60
N SER A 647 -5.74 6.16 -12.08
CA SER A 647 -4.84 5.37 -11.25
C SER A 647 -3.42 5.58 -11.74
N THR A 648 -2.59 6.21 -10.91
CA THR A 648 -1.19 6.48 -11.20
C THR A 648 -0.33 5.59 -10.32
N PHE A 649 0.66 4.91 -10.89
CA PHE A 649 1.46 3.96 -10.14
C PHE A 649 2.94 4.01 -10.50
N TRP A 650 3.75 3.69 -9.50
CA TRP A 650 5.20 3.54 -9.59
C TRP A 650 5.55 2.09 -9.91
N TYR A 651 6.47 1.90 -10.85
CA TYR A 651 6.84 0.58 -11.35
C TYR A 651 8.32 0.47 -11.70
N TYR A 652 8.81 -0.75 -11.88
CA TYR A 652 10.15 -1.05 -12.42
C TYR A 652 10.15 -2.34 -13.27
N PRO A 653 11.08 -2.52 -14.21
CA PRO A 653 12.01 -1.51 -14.71
C PRO A 653 11.26 -0.44 -15.52
N ARG A 654 11.79 0.79 -15.52
CA ARG A 654 11.23 1.92 -16.29
C ARG A 654 11.07 1.57 -17.77
N SER A 655 9.92 1.92 -18.34
CA SER A 655 9.56 1.64 -19.74
C SER A 655 9.27 2.93 -20.52
N GLN A 656 8.95 2.81 -21.82
CA GLN A 656 8.57 3.96 -22.65
C GLN A 656 7.11 4.41 -22.42
N LEU A 657 6.26 3.52 -21.89
CA LEU A 657 4.85 3.82 -21.65
C LEU A 657 4.70 4.75 -20.44
N ARG A 658 3.99 5.86 -20.64
CA ARG A 658 3.79 6.92 -19.65
C ARG A 658 2.35 6.98 -19.18
N GLU A 659 1.41 6.97 -20.11
CA GLU A 659 -0.02 7.02 -19.76
C GLU A 659 -0.84 6.22 -20.78
N CYS A 660 -1.89 5.60 -20.27
CA CYS A 660 -2.97 5.00 -21.03
C CYS A 660 -4.24 5.76 -20.68
N ARG A 661 -4.87 6.38 -21.68
CA ARG A 661 -6.15 7.07 -21.49
C ARG A 661 -7.16 6.58 -22.49
N SER A 662 -8.42 6.56 -22.08
CA SER A 662 -9.53 6.25 -22.98
C SER A 662 -10.76 7.08 -22.63
N GLU A 663 -11.64 7.35 -23.60
CA GLU A 663 -12.97 7.91 -23.37
C GLU A 663 -14.03 7.23 -24.21
N TYR A 664 -15.25 7.14 -23.68
CA TYR A 664 -16.39 6.70 -24.47
C TYR A 664 -16.58 7.62 -25.68
N GLN A 665 -16.89 7.03 -26.83
CA GLN A 665 -16.91 7.74 -28.10
C GLN A 665 -17.87 8.94 -28.06
N MET A 666 -17.30 10.15 -28.08
CA MET A 666 -18.05 11.41 -28.03
C MET A 666 -19.19 11.46 -29.07
N PRO A 667 -19.03 11.05 -30.34
CA PRO A 667 -20.14 11.02 -31.29
C PRO A 667 -21.33 10.16 -30.84
N GLN A 668 -21.08 9.02 -30.19
CA GLN A 668 -22.13 8.14 -29.68
C GLN A 668 -22.84 8.78 -28.48
N LEU A 669 -22.07 9.37 -27.57
CA LEU A 669 -22.62 10.08 -26.41
C LEU A 669 -23.49 11.28 -26.81
N LEU A 670 -23.01 12.11 -27.74
CA LEU A 670 -23.76 13.27 -28.24
C LEU A 670 -25.05 12.83 -28.94
N ALA A 671 -24.98 11.81 -29.79
CA ALA A 671 -26.14 11.27 -30.50
C ALA A 671 -27.24 10.77 -29.54
N LYS A 672 -26.85 10.17 -28.40
CA LYS A 672 -27.79 9.69 -27.38
C LYS A 672 -28.69 10.80 -26.81
N PHE A 673 -28.18 12.03 -26.73
CA PHE A 673 -28.93 13.20 -26.26
C PHE A 673 -29.43 14.08 -27.40
N GLY A 674 -29.38 13.60 -28.66
CA GLY A 674 -29.82 14.34 -29.83
C GLY A 674 -28.97 15.57 -30.13
N ILE A 675 -27.70 15.57 -29.70
CA ILE A 675 -26.72 16.61 -30.06
C ILE A 675 -25.97 16.13 -31.29
N GLU A 676 -25.98 16.93 -32.35
CA GLU A 676 -25.33 16.60 -33.62
C GLU A 676 -23.90 17.15 -33.68
N GLN A 677 -23.68 18.34 -33.12
CA GLN A 677 -22.40 19.02 -33.18
C GLN A 677 -22.22 19.98 -32.00
N ILE A 678 -21.03 19.96 -31.41
CA ILE A 678 -20.56 20.94 -30.42
C ILE A 678 -19.47 21.83 -31.03
N ALA A 679 -19.25 23.01 -30.43
CA ALA A 679 -18.19 23.91 -30.85
C ALA A 679 -16.80 23.31 -30.65
N ASN A 680 -15.82 23.82 -31.41
CA ASN A 680 -14.43 23.42 -31.24
C ASN A 680 -13.97 23.76 -29.83
N ARG A 681 -13.39 22.76 -29.17
CA ARG A 681 -12.84 22.87 -27.81
C ARG A 681 -11.38 23.29 -27.87
N SER A 682 -10.97 24.22 -27.01
CA SER A 682 -9.54 24.47 -26.78
C SER A 682 -8.94 23.36 -25.91
N TYR A 683 -9.75 22.84 -24.97
CA TYR A 683 -9.39 21.76 -24.07
C TYR A 683 -10.48 20.68 -24.01
N PRO A 684 -10.15 19.39 -23.86
CA PRO A 684 -11.14 18.30 -23.89
C PRO A 684 -12.29 18.43 -22.87
N TYR A 685 -12.03 19.04 -21.72
CA TYR A 685 -12.97 19.27 -20.62
C TYR A 685 -13.73 20.61 -20.68
N GLU A 686 -13.50 21.43 -21.71
CA GLU A 686 -14.22 22.70 -21.85
C GLU A 686 -15.70 22.44 -22.14
N ASP A 687 -16.60 22.88 -21.26
CA ASP A 687 -18.04 22.85 -21.51
C ASP A 687 -18.39 23.87 -22.61
N VAL A 688 -18.56 23.39 -23.83
CA VAL A 688 -18.73 24.21 -25.03
C VAL A 688 -20.19 24.34 -25.45
N ASN A 689 -20.46 25.35 -26.29
CA ASN A 689 -21.78 25.53 -26.88
C ASN A 689 -22.09 24.43 -27.90
N VAL A 690 -23.34 23.99 -27.93
CA VAL A 690 -23.90 23.16 -29.00
C VAL A 690 -24.10 24.01 -30.26
N ILE A 691 -23.71 23.48 -31.41
CA ILE A 691 -23.89 24.09 -32.73
C ILE A 691 -25.15 23.54 -33.40
N ALA A 692 -25.39 22.22 -33.28
CA ALA A 692 -26.52 21.54 -33.90
C ALA A 692 -27.05 20.42 -32.97
N PRO A 693 -28.37 20.13 -32.99
CA PRO A 693 -29.41 20.72 -33.85
C PRO A 693 -29.80 22.15 -33.47
N ALA A 694 -30.48 22.87 -34.38
CA ALA A 694 -30.85 24.28 -34.21
C ALA A 694 -31.63 24.59 -32.92
N GLN A 695 -32.39 23.63 -32.40
CA GLN A 695 -33.13 23.74 -31.15
C GLN A 695 -32.24 23.82 -29.89
N PHE A 696 -30.97 23.39 -29.98
CA PHE A 696 -29.99 23.45 -28.90
C PHE A 696 -28.87 24.46 -29.19
N ALA A 697 -28.86 25.08 -30.37
CA ALA A 697 -27.79 25.96 -30.80
C ALA A 697 -27.59 27.13 -29.82
N GLY A 698 -26.36 27.30 -29.34
CA GLY A 698 -25.96 28.35 -28.41
C GLY A 698 -26.09 28.00 -26.92
N LEU A 699 -26.75 26.88 -26.57
CA LEU A 699 -26.76 26.35 -25.20
C LEU A 699 -25.45 25.62 -24.91
N ARG A 700 -25.02 25.59 -23.64
CA ARG A 700 -23.90 24.75 -23.20
C ARG A 700 -24.27 23.27 -23.28
N TYR A 701 -23.27 22.39 -23.42
CA TYR A 701 -23.50 20.94 -23.42
C TYR A 701 -24.21 20.49 -22.13
N THR A 702 -23.72 20.93 -20.97
CA THR A 702 -24.35 20.64 -19.68
C THR A 702 -25.77 21.22 -19.56
N GLU A 703 -26.00 22.42 -20.09
CA GLU A 703 -27.32 23.06 -20.08
C GLU A 703 -28.36 22.27 -20.88
N VAL A 704 -27.96 21.65 -21.99
CA VAL A 704 -28.84 20.73 -22.72
C VAL A 704 -29.19 19.51 -21.88
N LEU A 705 -28.19 18.89 -21.23
CA LEU A 705 -28.43 17.74 -20.36
C LEU A 705 -29.35 18.07 -19.18
N ASP A 706 -29.09 19.19 -18.50
CA ASP A 706 -29.78 19.55 -17.27
C ASP A 706 -31.23 20.02 -17.50
N ASN A 707 -31.48 20.69 -18.63
CA ASN A 707 -32.81 21.28 -18.88
C ASN A 707 -33.70 20.42 -19.78
N ARG A 708 -33.14 19.46 -20.52
CA ARG A 708 -33.89 18.70 -21.55
C ARG A 708 -33.96 17.20 -21.26
N VAL A 709 -33.04 16.66 -20.47
CA VAL A 709 -33.00 15.23 -20.15
C VAL A 709 -33.72 14.99 -18.83
N VAL A 710 -34.69 14.08 -18.84
CA VAL A 710 -35.30 13.57 -17.61
C VAL A 710 -34.52 12.34 -17.18
N TRP A 711 -33.65 12.50 -16.19
CA TRP A 711 -32.77 11.45 -15.68
C TRP A 711 -33.51 10.39 -14.84
N THR A 712 -34.20 9.47 -15.52
CA THR A 712 -34.78 8.29 -14.89
C THR A 712 -33.67 7.32 -14.42
N PRO A 713 -33.93 6.46 -13.42
CA PRO A 713 -32.98 5.39 -13.06
C PRO A 713 -32.58 4.53 -14.27
N GLN A 714 -33.54 4.20 -15.15
CA GLN A 714 -33.30 3.40 -16.35
C GLN A 714 -32.37 4.10 -17.33
N LEU A 715 -32.56 5.40 -17.58
CA LEU A 715 -31.67 6.15 -18.47
C LEU A 715 -30.26 6.25 -17.90
N ARG A 716 -30.12 6.44 -16.59
CA ARG A 716 -28.81 6.47 -15.93
C ARG A 716 -28.07 5.14 -16.07
N GLU A 717 -28.75 4.03 -15.83
CA GLU A 717 -28.23 2.68 -16.01
C GLU A 717 -27.85 2.40 -17.48
N GLU A 718 -28.68 2.84 -18.43
CA GLU A 718 -28.41 2.68 -19.85
C GLU A 718 -27.18 3.48 -20.30
N VAL A 719 -27.05 4.74 -19.88
CA VAL A 719 -25.87 5.57 -20.19
C VAL A 719 -24.62 4.99 -19.54
N GLN A 720 -24.69 4.58 -18.26
CA GLN A 720 -23.58 3.93 -17.57
C GLN A 720 -23.12 2.66 -18.29
N THR A 721 -24.08 1.81 -18.71
CA THR A 721 -23.77 0.55 -19.40
C THR A 721 -23.08 0.82 -20.73
N ASP A 722 -23.63 1.74 -21.53
CA ASP A 722 -23.04 2.13 -22.80
C ASP A 722 -21.64 2.71 -22.61
N SER A 723 -21.44 3.63 -21.66
CA SER A 723 -20.16 4.27 -21.43
C SER A 723 -19.15 3.43 -20.64
N SER A 724 -19.55 2.28 -20.09
CA SER A 724 -18.64 1.35 -19.41
C SER A 724 -18.21 0.22 -20.33
N PHE A 725 -19.13 -0.32 -21.14
CA PHE A 725 -18.88 -1.52 -21.95
C PHE A 725 -18.84 -1.25 -23.45
N GLY A 726 -19.23 -0.05 -23.88
CA GLY A 726 -19.07 0.39 -25.26
C GLY A 726 -17.62 0.63 -25.64
N LEU A 727 -17.37 0.86 -26.92
CA LEU A 727 -16.03 1.15 -27.42
C LEU A 727 -15.60 2.55 -26.97
N HIS A 728 -14.36 2.64 -26.49
CA HIS A 728 -13.66 3.86 -26.15
C HIS A 728 -12.61 4.19 -27.20
N ASP A 729 -12.36 5.47 -27.39
CA ASP A 729 -11.19 5.95 -28.13
C ASP A 729 -10.00 6.01 -27.15
N GLY A 730 -9.05 5.09 -27.31
CA GLY A 730 -7.84 4.95 -26.49
C GLY A 730 -6.63 5.68 -27.07
N VAL A 731 -5.70 6.09 -26.20
CA VAL A 731 -4.43 6.72 -26.56
C VAL A 731 -3.31 6.21 -25.64
N CYS A 732 -2.18 5.81 -26.23
CA CYS A 732 -0.93 5.52 -25.50
C CYS A 732 -0.03 6.76 -25.53
N TYR A 733 0.29 7.33 -24.37
CA TYR A 733 1.31 8.36 -24.24
C TYR A 733 2.65 7.72 -23.88
N ILE A 734 3.69 8.11 -24.59
CA ILE A 734 5.05 7.57 -24.43
C ILE A 734 6.04 8.67 -24.11
N ILE A 735 7.25 8.31 -23.70
CA ILE A 735 8.33 9.29 -23.50
C ILE A 735 8.57 10.04 -24.82
N GLY A 736 8.46 11.38 -24.78
CA GLY A 736 8.69 12.24 -25.94
C GLY A 736 7.52 12.37 -26.93
N GLY A 737 6.33 11.80 -26.67
CA GLY A 737 5.17 11.97 -27.55
C GLY A 737 3.94 11.14 -27.20
N SER A 738 3.06 10.98 -28.19
CA SER A 738 1.90 10.08 -28.12
C SER A 738 1.89 9.17 -29.35
N ASP A 739 1.45 7.93 -29.17
CA ASP A 739 1.04 7.09 -30.30
C ASP A 739 -0.40 7.43 -30.66
N ASN A 740 -0.58 8.09 -31.81
CA ASN A 740 -1.87 8.54 -32.30
C ASN A 740 -2.57 7.50 -33.18
N VAL A 741 -2.17 6.23 -33.10
CA VAL A 741 -2.93 5.14 -33.71
C VAL A 741 -4.33 5.14 -33.08
N PRO A 742 -5.42 5.16 -33.88
CA PRO A 742 -6.76 4.98 -33.36
C PRO A 742 -6.88 3.62 -32.67
N LEU A 743 -7.09 3.62 -31.35
CA LEU A 743 -7.20 2.41 -30.54
C LEU A 743 -8.63 2.28 -30.01
N PRO A 744 -9.55 1.67 -30.77
CA PRO A 744 -10.84 1.29 -30.20
C PRO A 744 -10.57 0.25 -29.11
N THR A 745 -10.87 0.62 -27.86
CA THR A 745 -10.60 -0.21 -26.68
C THR A 745 -11.85 -0.34 -25.82
N GLY A 746 -11.89 -1.29 -24.92
CA GLY A 746 -13.01 -1.57 -24.03
C GLY A 746 -12.64 -2.74 -23.12
N TYR A 747 -13.55 -3.19 -22.27
CA TYR A 747 -13.30 -4.41 -21.51
C TYR A 747 -12.98 -5.59 -22.44
N PRO A 748 -11.96 -6.41 -22.11
CA PRO A 748 -11.78 -7.68 -22.80
C PRO A 748 -13.00 -8.56 -22.57
N THR A 749 -13.22 -9.54 -23.44
CA THR A 749 -14.23 -10.57 -23.16
C THR A 749 -13.73 -11.43 -22.01
N PHE A 750 -14.29 -11.32 -20.82
CA PHE A 750 -13.95 -12.16 -19.67
C PHE A 750 -15.16 -13.01 -19.27
N PRO A 751 -14.98 -14.31 -18.98
CA PRO A 751 -16.09 -15.22 -18.69
C PRO A 751 -16.70 -14.98 -17.30
N GLU A 752 -15.88 -14.59 -16.33
CA GLU A 752 -16.25 -14.37 -14.93
C GLU A 752 -15.45 -13.20 -14.37
N GLU A 753 -16.07 -12.38 -13.51
CA GLU A 753 -15.36 -11.35 -12.75
C GLU A 753 -14.56 -11.98 -11.62
N TYR A 754 -13.38 -11.44 -11.34
CA TYR A 754 -12.61 -11.83 -10.17
C TYR A 754 -13.43 -11.53 -8.90
N GLN A 755 -13.62 -12.57 -8.08
CA GLN A 755 -14.20 -12.45 -6.76
C GLN A 755 -13.07 -12.59 -5.73
N PRO A 756 -12.84 -11.59 -4.88
CA PRO A 756 -11.96 -11.75 -3.73
C PRO A 756 -12.40 -12.96 -2.90
N ILE A 757 -11.44 -13.66 -2.31
CA ILE A 757 -11.73 -14.75 -1.38
C ILE A 757 -12.54 -14.17 -0.21
N ASN A 758 -13.75 -14.69 -0.02
CA ASN A 758 -14.58 -14.36 1.13
C ASN A 758 -14.36 -15.42 2.20
N GLU A 759 -13.53 -15.09 3.18
CA GLU A 759 -13.13 -15.99 4.26
C GLU A 759 -14.30 -16.41 5.16
N CYS A 760 -15.38 -15.64 5.18
CA CYS A 760 -16.58 -15.93 5.94
C CYS A 760 -17.49 -16.95 5.29
N LEU A 761 -17.37 -17.17 3.97
CA LEU A 761 -18.10 -18.23 3.27
C LEU A 761 -17.39 -19.59 3.35
N GLU A 762 -16.10 -19.60 3.70
CA GLU A 762 -15.28 -20.82 3.84
C GLU A 762 -15.27 -21.38 5.28
N LYS A 763 -15.72 -20.59 6.27
CA LYS A 763 -15.94 -21.00 7.66
C LYS A 763 -17.38 -21.48 7.87
#